data_AF-A0A8J6ZQD4-F1
#
_entry.id   AF-A0A8J6ZQD4-F1
#
_cell.length_a   1.000
_cell.length_b   1.000
_cell.length_c   1.000
_cell.angle_alpha   90.00
_cell.angle_beta   90.00
_cell.angle_gamma   90.00
#
_symmetry.space_group_name_H-M   'P 1'
#
loop_
_entity.id
_entity.type
_entity.pdbx_description
1 polymer ?
#
loop_
_entity_poly.entity_id
_entity_poly.type
_entity_poly.pdbx_seq_one_letter_code
_entity_poly.pdbx_strand_id
1 'polypeptide(L)'
;MQTFQKIVTGFCLLLLLWSNCNQQAFASSQSPTSQATNTAPIITAYGNLPLSFQPNFGQTDEQVKFLSRGQGYTLFLTQSEAVLALSKSDSKQQLSSSNNVAQGTELKLQWLGSNSNIQPTALQPLPGKVNYFVGSNPQQWHTDIPTYAQVQYSSLYPGIDLVYYGNQGQLEYDLIVAPKADPNLIKLKIEGAQQLQIDQQGQLLMHTPHGVLQQHKPVVYQIIDGQKQLIEGNYVLSNQQEVEIALANYDHEQPLVIDPVIVYSTYLGSGGADVAKQIAVDTLGNAYIIGETASTNFPSKNALQSTGVGAFDVFVTKLNPHGNGLVYSTYLAGSDTDYGGSIAVDLLGNAYITGTTASSDFPLKNAFQSALKGSLDGFITKLNSSGNHLAYSTYLGGSGSEGSYGIVVDTLGNTYVTGATTSSDFPRKNAFQTTKAGGIDVFVTKLNPNCDALIYSTFLGGNGDDVAIDIAISSLGNAYVTGVTTSSNLPLKNAYVGVAGGQNDAFVTKFDLDGDHLVYSTYLGGSGNDYGASIAVNTLGNAYVVGTTNSTNFPLNNALQNVSGGQNDVFVTKFDLGGNGLVYSTYLGGSDKDNGTAIDVDTLGNAYIIGTTASSNFPKKNAFQNTFGGIQDAFVTKINSLGNALVFSSYLGGSGYDQGRAITLGLLGNIYVTGATASTNFPKKNAFQSSNAGSADAFITKISP
;
A
#
# COMPACT_ATOMS: atom_id res chain seq x y z
N MET A 1 -0.09 34.47 -2.24
CA MET A 1 -0.03 34.16 -0.78
C MET A 1 -1.41 33.96 -0.16
N GLN A 2 -2.07 34.94 0.50
CA GLN A 2 -3.14 34.63 1.47
C GLN A 2 -4.32 33.74 1.01
N THR A 3 -4.77 33.77 -0.26
CA THR A 3 -5.84 32.87 -0.74
C THR A 3 -5.33 31.46 -1.03
N PHE A 4 -4.19 31.33 -1.72
CA PHE A 4 -3.48 30.07 -1.87
C PHE A 4 -3.17 29.45 -0.51
N GLN A 5 -2.71 30.27 0.44
CA GLN A 5 -2.61 29.87 1.84
C GLN A 5 -3.97 29.47 2.43
N LYS A 6 -5.09 30.15 2.23
CA LYS A 6 -6.37 29.70 2.83
C LYS A 6 -6.92 28.37 2.29
N ILE A 7 -6.59 27.98 1.05
CA ILE A 7 -6.98 26.66 0.50
C ILE A 7 -5.94 25.61 0.90
N VAL A 8 -4.64 25.87 0.69
CA VAL A 8 -3.57 24.99 1.14
C VAL A 8 -3.59 24.81 2.67
N THR A 9 -3.88 25.85 3.45
CA THR A 9 -4.10 25.80 4.91
C THR A 9 -5.52 25.43 5.32
N GLY A 10 -6.46 25.20 4.40
CA GLY A 10 -7.59 24.31 4.66
C GLY A 10 -7.08 22.89 4.97
N PHE A 11 -6.01 22.46 4.29
CA PHE A 11 -5.28 21.21 4.54
C PHE A 11 -4.08 21.36 5.50
N CYS A 12 -3.47 22.55 5.60
CA CYS A 12 -2.25 22.83 6.38
C CYS A 12 -2.44 23.62 7.68
N LEU A 13 -3.65 24.06 8.08
CA LEU A 13 -3.93 24.24 9.51
C LEU A 13 -3.98 22.89 10.26
N LEU A 14 -3.96 21.77 9.52
CA LEU A 14 -3.66 20.42 10.00
C LEU A 14 -2.19 20.01 9.78
N LEU A 15 -1.32 20.86 9.19
CA LEU A 15 0.09 20.56 8.86
C LEU A 15 1.01 21.82 8.87
N LEU A 16 1.49 22.19 10.06
CA LEU A 16 2.83 22.76 10.36
C LEU A 16 3.23 24.17 9.86
N LEU A 17 4.38 24.69 10.36
CA LEU A 17 4.76 26.12 10.39
C LEU A 17 6.31 26.36 10.33
N TRP A 18 6.78 27.15 9.35
CA TRP A 18 7.99 28.04 9.33
C TRP A 18 9.42 27.58 8.87
N SER A 19 9.85 27.97 7.66
CA SER A 19 10.90 29.02 7.34
C SER A 19 12.46 28.76 7.18
N ASN A 20 12.90 28.49 5.94
CA ASN A 20 13.92 29.20 5.08
C ASN A 20 15.42 29.58 5.43
N CYS A 21 16.33 29.54 4.42
CA CYS A 21 17.43 30.50 3.97
C CYS A 21 18.95 30.05 4.05
N ASN A 22 19.90 30.12 3.07
CA ASN A 22 19.99 30.32 1.58
C ASN A 22 21.40 29.95 0.92
N GLN A 23 21.47 29.38 -0.33
CA GLN A 23 22.50 29.49 -1.46
C GLN A 23 23.74 28.55 -1.77
N GLN A 24 23.65 27.89 -2.96
CA GLN A 24 24.54 27.84 -4.18
C GLN A 24 25.86 27.01 -4.33
N ALA A 25 26.19 26.64 -5.60
CA ALA A 25 27.28 25.71 -6.02
C ALA A 25 27.87 25.97 -7.45
N PHE A 26 28.86 25.18 -7.89
CA PHE A 26 29.46 25.17 -9.26
C PHE A 26 29.68 23.75 -9.82
N ALA A 27 29.81 23.57 -11.15
CA ALA A 27 29.64 22.28 -11.84
C ALA A 27 30.61 22.02 -13.02
N SER A 28 30.67 20.77 -13.53
CA SER A 28 31.02 20.46 -14.94
C SER A 28 30.60 19.05 -15.43
N SER A 29 30.39 18.99 -16.75
CA SER A 29 30.02 17.89 -17.70
C SER A 29 30.98 16.67 -17.72
N GLN A 30 30.68 15.50 -18.32
CA GLN A 30 30.30 15.23 -19.75
C GLN A 30 29.42 13.97 -19.99
N SER A 31 29.28 13.56 -21.27
CA SER A 31 28.12 12.89 -21.90
C SER A 31 28.30 11.39 -22.24
N PRO A 32 27.22 10.65 -22.63
CA PRO A 32 27.19 9.18 -22.61
C PRO A 32 26.96 8.47 -23.97
N THR A 33 26.93 7.13 -23.93
CA THR A 33 26.29 6.17 -24.87
C THR A 33 26.22 4.80 -24.15
N SER A 34 25.33 3.83 -24.44
CA SER A 34 24.15 3.73 -25.33
C SER A 34 23.18 2.66 -24.75
N GLN A 35 22.19 2.14 -25.52
CA GLN A 35 21.27 1.07 -25.09
C GLN A 35 21.09 -0.02 -26.17
N ALA A 36 20.67 -1.22 -25.74
CA ALA A 36 20.15 -2.29 -26.60
C ALA A 36 18.99 -3.02 -25.88
N THR A 37 18.02 -3.56 -26.64
CA THR A 37 16.75 -4.12 -26.16
C THR A 37 16.67 -5.64 -26.30
N ASN A 38 15.87 -6.34 -25.46
CA ASN A 38 14.93 -7.39 -25.91
C ASN A 38 14.03 -8.04 -24.83
N THR A 39 12.72 -7.93 -25.06
CA THR A 39 11.66 -8.98 -24.97
C THR A 39 11.77 -10.19 -24.00
N ALA A 40 10.84 -10.30 -23.03
CA ALA A 40 10.24 -11.57 -22.55
C ALA A 40 9.04 -11.39 -21.58
N PRO A 41 7.77 -11.63 -22.01
CA PRO A 41 6.64 -11.68 -21.07
C PRO A 41 5.60 -12.79 -21.39
N ILE A 42 5.86 -14.04 -21.02
CA ILE A 42 4.85 -15.15 -21.12
C ILE A 42 4.85 -16.04 -19.86
N ILE A 43 6.02 -16.39 -19.31
CA ILE A 43 6.12 -17.33 -18.17
C ILE A 43 5.55 -16.73 -16.87
N THR A 44 5.53 -15.41 -16.73
CA THR A 44 5.17 -14.68 -15.50
C THR A 44 3.71 -14.84 -15.06
N ALA A 45 2.80 -15.21 -15.97
CA ALA A 45 1.35 -15.18 -15.69
C ALA A 45 0.89 -16.25 -14.69
N TYR A 46 1.53 -17.43 -14.66
CA TYR A 46 1.11 -18.55 -13.79
C TYR A 46 1.54 -18.41 -12.33
N GLY A 47 2.49 -17.51 -12.02
CA GLY A 47 2.97 -17.27 -10.65
C GLY A 47 2.12 -16.29 -9.82
N ASN A 48 1.10 -15.68 -10.43
CA ASN A 48 0.36 -14.54 -9.87
C ASN A 48 -1.09 -14.87 -9.44
N LEU A 49 -1.43 -16.17 -9.32
CA LEU A 49 -2.74 -16.60 -8.81
C LEU A 49 -2.73 -16.70 -7.28
N PRO A 50 -3.83 -16.34 -6.58
CA PRO A 50 -3.96 -16.56 -5.14
C PRO A 50 -3.79 -18.04 -4.75
N LEU A 51 -3.14 -18.30 -3.61
CA LEU A 51 -2.98 -19.64 -3.06
C LEU A 51 -4.37 -20.26 -2.85
N SER A 52 -4.64 -21.39 -3.51
CA SER A 52 -5.98 -21.98 -3.58
C SER A 52 -5.92 -23.51 -3.56
N PHE A 53 -6.65 -24.08 -2.61
CA PHE A 53 -6.56 -25.49 -2.25
C PHE A 53 -7.41 -26.34 -3.19
N GLN A 54 -6.82 -27.43 -3.68
CA GLN A 54 -7.43 -28.40 -4.59
C GLN A 54 -7.56 -29.75 -3.88
N PRO A 55 -8.75 -30.38 -3.81
CA PRO A 55 -8.89 -31.74 -3.32
C PRO A 55 -8.08 -32.71 -4.20
N ASN A 56 -7.49 -33.74 -3.60
CA ASN A 56 -6.83 -34.79 -4.38
C ASN A 56 -7.86 -35.78 -4.95
N PHE A 57 -8.02 -35.78 -6.27
CA PHE A 57 -8.81 -36.74 -7.05
C PHE A 57 -7.90 -37.71 -7.84
N GLY A 58 -6.67 -37.91 -7.37
CA GLY A 58 -5.67 -38.82 -7.96
C GLY A 58 -4.56 -38.12 -8.75
N GLN A 59 -4.55 -36.79 -8.84
CA GLN A 59 -3.51 -36.02 -9.54
C GLN A 59 -2.15 -35.98 -8.80
N THR A 60 -2.06 -36.54 -7.60
CA THR A 60 -0.84 -36.65 -6.77
C THR A 60 -1.01 -37.80 -5.75
N ASP A 61 0.05 -38.14 -5.02
CA ASP A 61 0.10 -39.22 -4.01
C ASP A 61 -1.14 -39.29 -3.09
N GLU A 62 -1.64 -40.50 -2.85
CA GLU A 62 -2.90 -40.78 -2.14
C GLU A 62 -2.94 -40.32 -0.67
N GLN A 63 -1.79 -40.09 -0.05
CA GLN A 63 -1.69 -39.54 1.30
C GLN A 63 -2.11 -38.07 1.35
N VAL A 64 -1.91 -37.34 0.25
CA VAL A 64 -2.35 -35.95 0.08
C VAL A 64 -3.86 -35.88 -0.01
N LYS A 65 -4.48 -35.04 0.82
CA LYS A 65 -5.92 -34.76 0.80
C LYS A 65 -6.23 -33.46 0.08
N PHE A 66 -5.38 -32.44 0.26
CA PHE A 66 -5.39 -31.21 -0.52
C PHE A 66 -3.97 -30.84 -0.98
N LEU A 67 -3.85 -30.21 -2.14
CA LEU A 67 -2.61 -29.54 -2.53
C LEU A 67 -2.87 -28.07 -2.88
N SER A 68 -1.81 -27.27 -2.79
CA SER A 68 -1.80 -25.87 -3.22
C SER A 68 -0.42 -25.48 -3.74
N ARG A 69 -0.32 -24.40 -4.53
CA ARG A 69 0.95 -23.93 -5.11
C ARG A 69 1.13 -22.45 -4.85
N GLY A 70 2.18 -22.10 -4.11
CA GLY A 70 2.59 -20.72 -3.88
C GLY A 70 3.85 -20.37 -4.64
N GLN A 71 4.37 -19.16 -4.44
CA GLN A 71 5.62 -18.75 -5.06
C GLN A 71 6.81 -19.48 -4.42
N GLY A 72 7.50 -20.31 -5.22
CA GLY A 72 8.70 -21.06 -4.79
C GLY A 72 8.43 -22.42 -4.13
N TYR A 73 7.18 -22.78 -3.81
CA TYR A 73 6.87 -24.05 -3.13
C TYR A 73 5.56 -24.68 -3.62
N THR A 74 5.46 -26.00 -3.52
CA THR A 74 4.18 -26.72 -3.52
C THR A 74 3.86 -27.19 -2.10
N LEU A 75 2.63 -26.95 -1.67
CA LEU A 75 2.09 -27.43 -0.40
C LEU A 75 1.28 -28.70 -0.64
N PHE A 76 1.53 -29.73 0.16
CA PHE A 76 0.70 -30.92 0.27
C PHE A 76 0.16 -31.02 1.70
N LEU A 77 -1.16 -31.05 1.84
CA LEU A 77 -1.88 -31.24 3.09
C LEU A 77 -2.34 -32.68 3.18
N THR A 78 -1.76 -33.45 4.10
CA THR A 78 -2.11 -34.85 4.36
C THR A 78 -3.05 -34.97 5.57
N GLN A 79 -3.31 -36.18 6.06
CA GLN A 79 -4.09 -36.40 7.28
C GLN A 79 -3.37 -35.96 8.58
N SER A 80 -2.03 -35.89 8.59
CA SER A 80 -1.23 -35.67 9.81
C SER A 80 -0.08 -34.67 9.69
N GLU A 81 0.30 -34.29 8.47
CA GLU A 81 1.40 -33.35 8.19
C GLU A 81 1.07 -32.43 7.01
N ALA A 82 1.60 -31.21 7.06
CA ALA A 82 1.68 -30.30 5.93
C ALA A 82 3.12 -30.31 5.39
N VAL A 83 3.29 -30.65 4.11
CA VAL A 83 4.61 -30.77 3.47
C VAL A 83 4.81 -29.64 2.48
N LEU A 84 5.86 -28.85 2.69
CA LEU A 84 6.31 -27.80 1.78
C LEU A 84 7.47 -28.33 0.94
N ALA A 85 7.18 -28.71 -0.30
CA ALA A 85 8.20 -29.07 -1.29
C ALA A 85 8.80 -27.78 -1.88
N LEU A 86 10.02 -27.43 -1.45
CA LEU A 86 10.71 -26.19 -1.80
C LEU A 86 11.45 -26.33 -3.14
N SER A 87 11.32 -25.32 -4.00
CA SER A 87 11.93 -25.28 -5.33
C SER A 87 12.84 -24.05 -5.50
N LYS A 88 14.00 -24.23 -6.13
CA LYS A 88 14.99 -23.17 -6.33
C LYS A 88 14.68 -22.35 -7.58
N SER A 89 14.62 -21.03 -7.44
CA SER A 89 14.42 -20.09 -8.56
C SER A 89 15.71 -19.88 -9.37
N ASP A 90 16.24 -20.96 -9.97
CA ASP A 90 17.40 -20.89 -10.86
C ASP A 90 17.01 -20.43 -12.25
N SER A 91 17.13 -19.12 -12.47
CA SER A 91 16.94 -18.44 -13.76
C SER A 91 18.02 -18.77 -14.80
N LYS A 92 18.21 -20.08 -15.12
CA LYS A 92 18.88 -20.69 -16.30
C LYS A 92 19.06 -22.20 -16.10
N GLN A 93 18.04 -23.02 -16.39
CA GLN A 93 18.26 -24.37 -16.92
C GLN A 93 17.33 -24.65 -18.11
N GLN A 94 17.86 -25.34 -19.11
CA GLN A 94 17.17 -25.62 -20.37
C GLN A 94 16.26 -26.85 -20.24
N LEU A 95 15.23 -26.91 -21.09
CA LEU A 95 14.50 -28.15 -21.34
C LEU A 95 15.49 -29.23 -21.82
N SER A 96 15.72 -30.24 -20.99
CA SER A 96 16.42 -31.47 -21.37
C SER A 96 15.75 -32.66 -20.70
N SER A 97 15.44 -33.68 -21.50
CA SER A 97 14.59 -34.81 -21.09
C SER A 97 15.43 -35.97 -20.54
N SER A 98 15.52 -36.08 -19.22
CA SER A 98 16.08 -37.27 -18.54
C SER A 98 15.56 -37.38 -17.10
N ASN A 99 15.36 -38.61 -16.61
CA ASN A 99 14.67 -38.92 -15.35
C ASN A 99 15.49 -38.64 -14.08
N ASN A 100 15.98 -37.41 -13.91
CA ASN A 100 16.49 -36.94 -12.61
C ASN A 100 15.39 -36.16 -11.91
N VAL A 101 14.78 -36.76 -10.88
CA VAL A 101 13.97 -36.03 -9.91
C VAL A 101 14.90 -35.04 -9.22
N ALA A 102 14.66 -33.73 -9.42
CA ALA A 102 15.40 -32.71 -8.70
C ALA A 102 15.12 -32.85 -7.21
N GLN A 103 16.17 -33.01 -6.40
CA GLN A 103 16.05 -33.06 -4.94
C GLN A 103 15.69 -31.67 -4.40
N GLY A 104 14.40 -31.34 -4.41
CA GLY A 104 13.85 -30.28 -3.59
C GLY A 104 14.03 -30.63 -2.11
N THR A 105 14.12 -29.61 -1.26
CA THR A 105 14.03 -29.85 0.19
C THR A 105 12.55 -29.90 0.53
N GLU A 106 12.08 -31.03 1.08
CA GLU A 106 10.79 -31.09 1.75
C GLU A 106 10.97 -30.57 3.18
N LEU A 107 10.16 -29.58 3.57
CA LEU A 107 9.95 -29.24 4.98
C LEU A 107 8.62 -29.87 5.42
N LYS A 108 8.64 -30.71 6.46
CA LYS A 108 7.44 -31.36 6.99
C LYS A 108 7.02 -30.72 8.30
N LEU A 109 5.78 -30.25 8.36
CA LEU A 109 5.14 -29.62 9.51
C LEU A 109 4.13 -30.61 10.10
N GLN A 110 4.50 -31.28 11.19
CA GLN A 110 3.72 -32.34 11.82
C GLN A 110 3.22 -31.92 13.20
N TRP A 111 1.90 -31.97 13.42
CA TRP A 111 1.28 -31.65 14.70
C TRP A 111 1.35 -32.86 15.64
N LEU A 112 2.31 -32.85 16.57
CA LEU A 112 2.56 -33.97 17.48
C LEU A 112 1.42 -34.13 18.47
N GLY A 113 0.99 -35.37 18.70
CA GLY A 113 -0.14 -35.70 19.57
C GLY A 113 -1.52 -35.33 18.99
N SER A 114 -1.59 -34.87 17.74
CA SER A 114 -2.86 -34.58 17.07
C SER A 114 -3.68 -35.85 16.80
N ASN A 115 -4.98 -35.66 16.61
CA ASN A 115 -5.95 -36.72 16.32
C ASN A 115 -5.59 -37.44 15.01
N SER A 116 -5.15 -38.70 15.10
CA SER A 116 -4.70 -39.48 13.95
C SER A 116 -5.79 -39.83 12.92
N ASN A 117 -7.07 -39.54 13.20
CA ASN A 117 -8.22 -39.85 12.34
C ASN A 117 -8.88 -38.61 11.70
N ILE A 118 -8.29 -37.42 11.78
CA ILE A 118 -8.82 -36.19 11.16
C ILE A 118 -9.07 -36.42 9.65
N GLN A 119 -10.20 -35.94 9.15
CA GLN A 119 -10.41 -35.76 7.71
C GLN A 119 -10.45 -34.25 7.43
N PRO A 120 -9.43 -33.66 6.79
CA PRO A 120 -9.43 -32.23 6.49
C PRO A 120 -10.60 -31.86 5.58
N THR A 121 -11.24 -30.73 5.84
CA THR A 121 -12.42 -30.26 5.10
C THR A 121 -12.12 -28.97 4.34
N ALA A 122 -12.72 -28.82 3.15
CA ALA A 122 -12.55 -27.64 2.32
C ALA A 122 -13.62 -26.60 2.65
N LEU A 123 -13.22 -25.35 2.93
CA LEU A 123 -14.15 -24.24 3.18
C LEU A 123 -14.03 -23.18 2.09
N GLN A 124 -15.10 -22.38 1.95
CA GLN A 124 -15.15 -21.23 1.04
C GLN A 124 -14.78 -21.60 -0.42
N PRO A 125 -15.68 -22.28 -1.16
CA PRO A 125 -15.44 -22.64 -2.55
C PRO A 125 -15.22 -21.39 -3.42
N LEU A 126 -14.20 -21.45 -4.27
CA LEU A 126 -13.83 -20.41 -5.21
C LEU A 126 -14.44 -20.69 -6.59
N PRO A 127 -14.64 -19.66 -7.44
CA PRO A 127 -15.21 -19.85 -8.78
C PRO A 127 -14.24 -20.49 -9.79
N GLY A 128 -12.97 -20.69 -9.41
CA GLY A 128 -11.96 -21.30 -10.27
C GLY A 128 -12.04 -22.83 -10.30
N LYS A 129 -11.50 -23.42 -11.37
CA LYS A 129 -11.27 -24.86 -11.49
C LYS A 129 -9.88 -25.14 -12.06
N VAL A 130 -9.32 -26.30 -11.74
CA VAL A 130 -8.02 -26.76 -12.25
C VAL A 130 -8.20 -28.03 -13.08
N ASN A 131 -7.39 -28.16 -14.14
CA ASN A 131 -7.37 -29.30 -15.03
C ASN A 131 -5.93 -29.82 -15.18
N TYR A 132 -5.76 -31.14 -15.21
CA TYR A 132 -4.48 -31.85 -15.30
C TYR A 132 -4.48 -32.74 -16.54
N PHE A 133 -3.87 -32.26 -17.62
CA PHE A 133 -3.73 -33.00 -18.89
C PHE A 133 -2.35 -33.68 -18.97
N VAL A 134 -2.10 -34.64 -18.09
CA VAL A 134 -0.80 -35.31 -17.97
C VAL A 134 -0.73 -36.51 -18.91
N GLY A 135 0.26 -36.51 -19.81
CA GLY A 135 0.47 -37.59 -20.77
C GLY A 135 -0.59 -37.66 -21.88
N SER A 136 -0.44 -38.65 -22.77
CA SER A 136 -1.24 -38.81 -23.99
C SER A 136 -2.49 -39.69 -23.84
N ASN A 137 -2.83 -40.14 -22.63
CA ASN A 137 -4.01 -40.96 -22.35
C ASN A 137 -5.12 -40.12 -21.69
N PRO A 138 -6.25 -39.85 -22.37
CA PRO A 138 -7.37 -39.09 -21.78
C PRO A 138 -7.98 -39.72 -20.53
N GLN A 139 -7.83 -41.03 -20.32
CA GLN A 139 -8.27 -41.73 -19.10
C GLN A 139 -7.35 -41.47 -17.88
N GLN A 140 -6.32 -40.63 -18.03
CA GLN A 140 -5.41 -40.17 -16.97
C GLN A 140 -5.44 -38.64 -16.83
N TRP A 141 -6.42 -37.97 -17.46
CA TRP A 141 -6.64 -36.54 -17.32
C TRP A 141 -7.67 -36.29 -16.23
N HIS A 142 -7.39 -35.35 -15.33
CA HIS A 142 -8.33 -34.94 -14.27
C HIS A 142 -8.84 -33.53 -14.60
N THR A 143 -10.13 -33.38 -14.90
CA THR A 143 -10.74 -32.09 -15.25
C THR A 143 -11.69 -31.60 -14.16
N ASP A 144 -12.06 -30.32 -14.24
CA ASP A 144 -13.09 -29.69 -13.39
C ASP A 144 -12.83 -29.75 -11.87
N ILE A 145 -11.58 -29.92 -11.43
CA ILE A 145 -11.24 -29.97 -10.00
C ILE A 145 -11.58 -28.61 -9.35
N PRO A 146 -12.46 -28.56 -8.34
CA PRO A 146 -12.83 -27.31 -7.68
C PRO A 146 -11.68 -26.76 -6.83
N THR A 147 -11.68 -25.44 -6.62
CA THR A 147 -10.74 -24.78 -5.70
C THR A 147 -11.45 -24.15 -4.50
N TYR A 148 -10.70 -23.99 -3.41
CA TYR A 148 -11.19 -23.50 -2.12
C TYR A 148 -10.21 -22.50 -1.51
N ALA A 149 -10.70 -21.56 -0.70
CA ALA A 149 -9.87 -20.54 -0.06
C ALA A 149 -9.21 -21.02 1.25
N GLN A 150 -9.79 -22.04 1.91
CA GLN A 150 -9.29 -22.57 3.19
C GLN A 150 -9.44 -24.09 3.30
N VAL A 151 -8.63 -24.71 4.15
CA VAL A 151 -8.75 -26.12 4.58
C VAL A 151 -8.71 -26.19 6.10
N GLN A 152 -9.75 -26.77 6.71
CA GLN A 152 -9.91 -26.91 8.16
C GLN A 152 -9.61 -28.34 8.63
N TYR A 153 -8.80 -28.46 9.66
CA TYR A 153 -8.55 -29.66 10.46
C TYR A 153 -9.33 -29.53 11.77
N SER A 154 -10.61 -29.93 11.74
CA SER A 154 -11.47 -29.87 12.92
C SER A 154 -11.07 -30.90 13.97
N SER A 155 -10.99 -30.46 15.24
CA SER A 155 -10.49 -31.25 16.36
C SER A 155 -9.12 -31.88 16.07
N LEU A 156 -8.17 -31.02 15.64
CA LEU A 156 -6.74 -31.33 15.58
C LEU A 156 -6.25 -31.86 16.94
N TYR A 157 -6.68 -31.19 18.01
CA TYR A 157 -6.62 -31.66 19.39
C TYR A 157 -8.04 -31.57 20.00
N PRO A 158 -8.30 -32.16 21.19
CA PRO A 158 -9.58 -32.02 21.87
C PRO A 158 -9.94 -30.54 22.12
N GLY A 159 -10.89 -30.01 21.34
CA GLY A 159 -11.30 -28.61 21.40
C GLY A 159 -10.35 -27.61 20.72
N ILE A 160 -9.45 -28.06 19.84
CA ILE A 160 -8.59 -27.16 19.05
C ILE A 160 -8.72 -27.49 17.56
N ASP A 161 -9.08 -26.49 16.78
CA ASP A 161 -9.15 -26.52 15.33
C ASP A 161 -7.94 -25.81 14.71
N LEU A 162 -7.54 -26.24 13.52
CA LEU A 162 -6.52 -25.59 12.69
C LEU A 162 -7.13 -25.24 11.33
N VAL A 163 -6.92 -24.01 10.86
CA VAL A 163 -7.40 -23.55 9.55
C VAL A 163 -6.22 -23.05 8.74
N TYR A 164 -5.86 -23.77 7.67
CA TYR A 164 -4.94 -23.28 6.64
C TYR A 164 -5.70 -22.40 5.64
N TYR A 165 -5.10 -21.28 5.25
CA TYR A 165 -5.67 -20.40 4.22
C TYR A 165 -4.60 -19.76 3.34
N GLY A 166 -5.03 -19.27 2.18
CA GLY A 166 -4.17 -18.62 1.22
C GLY A 166 -4.14 -17.12 1.39
N ASN A 167 -3.07 -16.57 1.94
CA ASN A 167 -2.85 -15.13 1.97
C ASN A 167 -1.99 -14.70 0.79
N GLN A 168 -2.65 -14.32 -0.32
CA GLN A 168 -2.06 -13.76 -1.54
C GLN A 168 -0.85 -14.52 -2.14
N GLY A 169 -0.85 -15.87 -2.05
CA GLY A 169 0.20 -16.73 -2.58
C GLY A 169 1.11 -17.35 -1.51
N GLN A 170 1.03 -16.86 -0.27
CA GLN A 170 1.69 -17.44 0.90
C GLN A 170 0.68 -18.25 1.74
N LEU A 171 1.19 -19.24 2.46
CA LEU A 171 0.41 -20.10 3.34
C LEU A 171 0.40 -19.49 4.74
N GLU A 172 -0.79 -19.17 5.24
CA GLU A 172 -1.01 -18.80 6.63
C GLU A 172 -1.88 -19.86 7.32
N TYR A 173 -1.88 -19.85 8.65
CA TYR A 173 -2.80 -20.67 9.43
C TYR A 173 -3.18 -20.05 10.76
N ASP A 174 -4.43 -20.29 11.17
CA ASP A 174 -4.94 -19.98 12.50
C ASP A 174 -5.04 -21.25 13.33
N LEU A 175 -4.72 -21.18 14.63
CA LEU A 175 -5.14 -22.17 15.62
C LEU A 175 -6.27 -21.58 16.48
N ILE A 176 -7.40 -22.28 16.52
CA ILE A 176 -8.63 -21.85 17.20
C ILE A 176 -8.87 -22.80 18.38
N VAL A 177 -8.58 -22.32 19.58
CA VAL A 177 -8.71 -23.05 20.85
C VAL A 177 -10.05 -22.70 21.47
N ALA A 178 -10.93 -23.70 21.63
CA ALA A 178 -12.23 -23.54 22.25
C ALA A 178 -12.11 -23.30 23.78
N PRO A 179 -13.14 -22.73 24.43
CA PRO A 179 -13.19 -22.63 25.89
C PRO A 179 -12.83 -23.95 26.58
N LYS A 180 -11.93 -23.87 27.57
CA LYS A 180 -11.44 -24.97 28.41
C LYS A 180 -10.65 -26.07 27.67
N ALA A 181 -10.34 -25.89 26.39
CA ALA A 181 -9.34 -26.72 25.69
C ALA A 181 -7.93 -26.38 26.18
N ASP A 182 -7.00 -27.35 26.08
CA ASP A 182 -5.62 -27.20 26.56
C ASP A 182 -4.65 -26.87 25.42
N PRO A 183 -4.19 -25.61 25.26
CA PRO A 183 -3.24 -25.23 24.21
C PRO A 183 -1.84 -25.79 24.43
N ASN A 184 -1.50 -26.34 25.61
CA ASN A 184 -0.20 -26.99 25.83
C ASN A 184 -0.06 -28.32 25.04
N LEU A 185 -1.15 -28.79 24.44
CA LEU A 185 -1.16 -29.87 23.45
C LEU A 185 -0.58 -29.44 22.09
N ILE A 186 -0.55 -28.15 21.78
CA ILE A 186 -0.08 -27.61 20.49
C ILE A 186 1.44 -27.75 20.40
N LYS A 187 1.90 -28.78 19.68
CA LYS A 187 3.32 -29.07 19.45
C LYS A 187 3.57 -29.34 17.97
N LEU A 188 4.50 -28.60 17.39
CA LEU A 188 4.82 -28.64 15.96
C LEU A 188 6.23 -29.21 15.78
N LYS A 189 6.32 -30.41 15.20
CA LYS A 189 7.59 -30.96 14.72
C LYS A 189 7.86 -30.47 13.31
N ILE A 190 9.12 -30.09 13.05
CA ILE A 190 9.60 -29.55 11.79
C ILE A 190 10.77 -30.42 11.30
N GLU A 191 10.50 -31.29 10.34
CA GLU A 191 11.54 -32.09 9.67
C GLU A 191 11.98 -31.41 8.36
N GLY A 192 13.21 -31.69 7.91
CA GLY A 192 13.80 -31.10 6.71
C GLY A 192 14.55 -29.78 6.94
N ALA A 193 14.34 -29.13 8.09
CA ALA A 193 15.22 -28.06 8.56
C ALA A 193 16.58 -28.62 9.01
N GLN A 194 17.66 -27.93 8.63
CA GLN A 194 19.03 -28.18 9.10
C GLN A 194 19.22 -27.66 10.53
N GLN A 195 18.49 -26.61 10.91
CA GLN A 195 18.48 -26.00 12.23
C GLN A 195 17.17 -25.25 12.45
N LEU A 196 16.59 -25.37 13.64
CA LEU A 196 15.60 -24.43 14.16
C LEU A 196 16.29 -23.41 15.10
N GLN A 197 15.85 -22.16 15.04
CA GLN A 197 16.27 -21.09 15.95
C GLN A 197 15.09 -20.17 16.24
N ILE A 198 14.99 -19.67 17.48
CA ILE A 198 14.18 -18.49 17.79
C ILE A 198 15.12 -17.27 17.81
N ASP A 199 14.75 -16.19 17.13
CA ASP A 199 15.54 -14.94 17.13
C ASP A 199 15.22 -14.05 18.35
N GLN A 200 15.89 -12.89 18.45
CA GLN A 200 15.70 -11.93 19.55
C GLN A 200 14.33 -11.22 19.49
N GLN A 201 13.56 -11.43 18.43
CA GLN A 201 12.24 -10.86 18.16
C GLN A 201 11.13 -11.92 18.35
N GLY A 202 11.50 -13.16 18.72
CA GLY A 202 10.60 -14.29 18.94
C GLY A 202 10.11 -14.97 17.66
N GLN A 203 10.72 -14.67 16.51
CA GLN A 203 10.40 -15.29 15.22
C GLN A 203 11.02 -16.70 15.17
N LEU A 204 10.34 -17.64 14.52
CA LEU A 204 10.86 -18.99 14.27
C LEU A 204 11.63 -19.00 12.94
N LEU A 205 12.92 -19.31 13.00
CA LEU A 205 13.81 -19.46 11.85
C LEU A 205 14.04 -20.95 11.58
N MET A 206 13.71 -21.37 10.36
CA MET A 206 13.88 -22.73 9.84
C MET A 206 14.95 -22.69 8.76
N HIS A 207 16.18 -23.06 9.10
CA HIS A 207 17.30 -23.04 8.17
C HIS A 207 17.21 -24.25 7.23
N THR A 208 17.19 -24.02 5.92
CA THR A 208 17.12 -25.07 4.89
C THR A 208 18.28 -24.94 3.90
N PRO A 209 18.59 -25.98 3.11
CA PRO A 209 19.59 -25.90 2.03
C PRO A 209 19.31 -24.82 0.96
N HIS A 210 18.07 -24.31 0.87
CA HIS A 210 17.66 -23.28 -0.10
C HIS A 210 17.53 -21.87 0.52
N GLY A 211 17.79 -21.72 1.82
CA GLY A 211 17.65 -20.46 2.56
C GLY A 211 16.97 -20.63 3.92
N VAL A 212 16.84 -19.54 4.66
CA VAL A 212 16.08 -19.52 5.92
C VAL A 212 14.62 -19.22 5.61
N LEU A 213 13.72 -20.13 5.96
CA LEU A 213 12.29 -19.83 6.05
C LEU A 213 12.03 -19.21 7.43
N GLN A 214 11.25 -18.13 7.46
CA GLN A 214 10.87 -17.44 8.69
C GLN A 214 9.37 -17.57 8.91
N GLN A 215 8.97 -17.93 10.12
CA GLN A 215 7.59 -17.90 10.58
C GLN A 215 7.46 -16.88 11.73
N HIS A 216 6.42 -16.04 11.67
CA HIS A 216 6.32 -14.89 12.55
C HIS A 216 5.87 -15.24 13.97
N LYS A 217 6.44 -14.53 14.98
CA LYS A 217 6.02 -14.62 16.39
C LYS A 217 4.50 -14.45 16.47
N PRO A 218 3.76 -15.42 17.04
CA PRO A 218 2.30 -15.42 16.99
C PRO A 218 1.72 -14.22 17.74
N VAL A 219 0.64 -13.66 17.23
CA VAL A 219 -0.26 -12.80 18.01
C VAL A 219 -1.33 -13.72 18.61
N VAL A 220 -1.42 -13.74 19.93
CA VAL A 220 -2.42 -14.55 20.64
C VAL A 220 -3.48 -13.62 21.21
N TYR A 221 -4.74 -14.02 21.13
CA TYR A 221 -5.84 -13.17 21.60
C TYR A 221 -7.10 -13.92 21.96
N GLN A 222 -7.96 -13.25 22.72
CA GLN A 222 -9.35 -13.65 22.98
C GLN A 222 -10.29 -12.51 22.58
N ILE A 223 -11.57 -12.83 22.42
CA ILE A 223 -12.63 -11.83 22.25
C ILE A 223 -13.50 -11.83 23.50
N ILE A 224 -13.31 -10.85 24.38
CA ILE A 224 -14.05 -10.71 25.64
C ILE A 224 -14.89 -9.45 25.55
N ASP A 225 -16.20 -9.56 25.79
CA ASP A 225 -17.20 -8.48 25.61
C ASP A 225 -17.11 -7.76 24.24
N GLY A 226 -16.70 -8.49 23.21
CA GLY A 226 -16.51 -7.99 21.84
C GLY A 226 -15.16 -7.30 21.58
N GLN A 227 -14.25 -7.23 22.55
CA GLN A 227 -12.91 -6.63 22.42
C GLN A 227 -11.81 -7.68 22.26
N LYS A 228 -10.87 -7.45 21.34
CA LYS A 228 -9.68 -8.29 21.13
C LYS A 228 -8.66 -8.05 22.24
N GLN A 229 -8.70 -8.86 23.30
CA GLN A 229 -7.67 -8.87 24.34
C GLN A 229 -6.45 -9.63 23.83
N LEU A 230 -5.33 -8.93 23.65
CA LEU A 230 -4.05 -9.57 23.31
C LEU A 230 -3.46 -10.28 24.53
N ILE A 231 -2.85 -11.43 24.29
CA ILE A 231 -2.12 -12.26 25.24
C ILE A 231 -0.71 -12.47 24.71
N GLU A 232 0.29 -12.51 25.59
CA GLU A 232 1.64 -12.82 25.15
C GLU A 232 1.75 -14.32 24.79
N GLY A 233 2.04 -14.60 23.52
CA GLY A 233 2.48 -15.91 23.04
C GLY A 233 3.89 -15.84 22.46
N ASN A 234 4.70 -16.87 22.73
CA ASN A 234 6.08 -17.01 22.20
C ASN A 234 6.28 -18.43 21.66
N TYR A 235 7.07 -18.58 20.59
CA TYR A 235 7.61 -19.89 20.24
C TYR A 235 8.73 -20.29 21.21
N VAL A 236 8.76 -21.56 21.59
CA VAL A 236 9.81 -22.18 22.40
C VAL A 236 10.26 -23.46 21.70
N LEU A 237 11.56 -23.67 21.57
CA LEU A 237 12.10 -24.96 21.10
C LEU A 237 12.18 -25.93 22.27
N SER A 238 11.38 -27.00 22.23
CA SER A 238 11.46 -28.08 23.24
C SER A 238 12.57 -29.09 22.91
N ASN A 239 12.92 -29.22 21.62
CA ASN A 239 14.18 -29.82 21.18
C ASN A 239 14.64 -29.26 19.82
N GLN A 240 15.60 -29.90 19.15
CA GLN A 240 16.18 -29.43 17.88
C GLN A 240 15.20 -29.41 16.68
N GLN A 241 14.07 -30.11 16.77
CA GLN A 241 13.06 -30.24 15.71
C GLN A 241 11.64 -29.91 16.16
N GLU A 242 11.41 -29.60 17.44
CA GLU A 242 10.07 -29.39 18.00
C GLU A 242 9.88 -27.98 18.56
N VAL A 243 8.75 -27.36 18.17
CA VAL A 243 8.32 -26.02 18.55
C VAL A 243 7.02 -26.12 19.34
N GLU A 244 6.97 -25.43 20.48
CA GLU A 244 5.80 -25.29 21.34
C GLU A 244 5.42 -23.80 21.42
N ILE A 245 4.16 -23.51 21.75
CA ILE A 245 3.69 -22.13 21.94
C ILE A 245 3.51 -21.87 23.43
N ALA A 246 4.45 -21.16 24.04
CA ALA A 246 4.33 -20.70 25.42
C ALA A 246 3.39 -19.51 25.50
N LEU A 247 2.42 -19.56 26.42
CA LEU A 247 1.37 -18.55 26.59
C LEU A 247 1.43 -17.92 27.99
N ALA A 248 1.15 -16.63 28.08
CA ALA A 248 0.78 -15.98 29.33
C ALA A 248 -0.65 -16.37 29.77
N ASN A 249 -1.00 -16.09 31.03
CA ASN A 249 -2.33 -16.36 31.58
C ASN A 249 -3.44 -15.69 30.76
N TYR A 250 -4.55 -16.41 30.56
CA TYR A 250 -5.71 -15.97 29.79
C TYR A 250 -7.02 -16.48 30.43
N ASP A 251 -8.18 -16.06 29.93
CA ASP A 251 -9.48 -16.52 30.45
C ASP A 251 -9.88 -17.86 29.80
N HIS A 252 -9.72 -18.96 30.53
CA HIS A 252 -10.05 -20.30 30.03
C HIS A 252 -11.55 -20.51 29.72
N GLU A 253 -12.45 -19.61 30.12
CA GLU A 253 -13.87 -19.66 29.74
C GLU A 253 -14.13 -19.09 28.32
N GLN A 254 -13.14 -18.47 27.68
CA GLN A 254 -13.29 -17.78 26.39
C GLN A 254 -12.47 -18.44 25.27
N PRO A 255 -12.91 -18.35 23.98
CA PRO A 255 -12.12 -18.85 22.85
C PRO A 255 -10.80 -18.07 22.70
N LEU A 256 -9.73 -18.78 22.36
CA LEU A 256 -8.37 -18.26 22.18
C LEU A 256 -7.90 -18.52 20.75
N VAL A 257 -7.38 -17.50 20.07
CA VAL A 257 -6.90 -17.58 18.68
C VAL A 257 -5.43 -17.20 18.62
N ILE A 258 -4.69 -17.89 17.75
CA ILE A 258 -3.25 -17.73 17.52
C ILE A 258 -3.03 -17.47 16.02
N ASP A 259 -2.58 -16.26 15.66
CA ASP A 259 -2.60 -15.69 14.29
C ASP A 259 -1.44 -14.65 14.11
N PRO A 260 -0.75 -14.54 12.95
CA PRO A 260 0.41 -13.63 12.77
C PRO A 260 0.16 -12.28 12.02
N VAL A 261 -0.83 -11.45 12.39
CA VAL A 261 -1.23 -10.24 11.60
C VAL A 261 -0.17 -9.16 11.27
N ILE A 262 0.70 -8.70 12.19
CA ILE A 262 1.60 -7.55 11.94
C ILE A 262 3.04 -8.02 11.67
N VAL A 263 3.55 -7.70 10.47
CA VAL A 263 4.91 -8.06 10.01
C VAL A 263 5.96 -7.11 10.60
N TYR A 264 5.74 -5.80 10.47
CA TYR A 264 6.50 -4.78 11.19
C TYR A 264 5.72 -3.49 11.40
N SER A 265 6.13 -2.68 12.36
CA SER A 265 5.66 -1.31 12.57
C SER A 265 6.72 -0.51 13.33
N THR A 266 7.10 0.66 12.81
CA THR A 266 8.20 1.48 13.34
C THR A 266 7.88 2.97 13.27
N TYR A 267 8.45 3.73 14.21
CA TYR A 267 8.66 5.17 14.04
C TYR A 267 9.75 5.42 12.99
N LEU A 268 9.77 6.62 12.42
CA LEU A 268 10.81 7.15 11.55
C LEU A 268 10.90 8.66 11.79
N GLY A 269 11.90 9.10 12.55
CA GLY A 269 12.00 10.51 12.95
C GLY A 269 13.20 10.85 13.85
N SER A 270 13.23 12.10 14.29
CA SER A 270 14.23 12.66 15.21
C SER A 270 13.59 13.80 16.02
N GLY A 271 14.38 14.71 16.61
CA GLY A 271 13.90 15.68 17.61
C GLY A 271 12.93 16.78 17.14
N GLY A 272 12.50 16.79 15.88
CA GLY A 272 11.65 17.82 15.29
C GLY A 272 10.16 17.47 15.24
N ALA A 273 9.57 17.70 14.07
CA ALA A 273 8.28 17.20 13.66
C ALA A 273 8.45 16.61 12.26
N ASP A 274 8.18 15.32 12.13
CA ASP A 274 8.48 14.53 10.93
C ASP A 274 7.19 13.83 10.45
N VAL A 275 6.88 13.92 9.16
CA VAL A 275 5.59 13.47 8.60
C VAL A 275 5.81 12.75 7.27
N ALA A 276 5.52 11.44 7.21
CA ALA A 276 5.44 10.73 5.94
C ALA A 276 4.18 11.14 5.16
N LYS A 277 4.34 11.41 3.87
CA LYS A 277 3.28 11.89 2.97
C LYS A 277 2.77 10.82 2.02
N GLN A 278 3.69 10.05 1.41
CA GLN A 278 3.36 8.98 0.46
C GLN A 278 4.32 7.79 0.61
N ILE A 279 3.84 6.59 0.25
CA ILE A 279 4.61 5.34 0.26
C ILE A 279 4.51 4.63 -1.10
N ALA A 280 5.62 4.04 -1.53
CA ALA A 280 5.69 3.11 -2.65
C ALA A 280 6.47 1.85 -2.22
N VAL A 281 6.36 0.76 -2.97
CA VAL A 281 7.01 -0.52 -2.64
C VAL A 281 7.62 -1.17 -3.89
N ASP A 282 8.84 -1.69 -3.79
CA ASP A 282 9.47 -2.41 -4.91
C ASP A 282 9.11 -3.91 -4.95
N THR A 283 9.48 -4.57 -6.04
CA THR A 283 9.19 -5.99 -6.28
C THR A 283 9.88 -6.95 -5.30
N LEU A 284 10.81 -6.45 -4.48
CA LEU A 284 11.48 -7.19 -3.40
C LEU A 284 10.86 -6.88 -2.02
N GLY A 285 9.82 -6.05 -1.96
CA GLY A 285 9.10 -5.68 -0.75
C GLY A 285 9.76 -4.58 0.08
N ASN A 286 10.75 -3.85 -0.45
CA ASN A 286 11.33 -2.68 0.23
C ASN A 286 10.34 -1.51 0.15
N ALA A 287 10.10 -0.84 1.27
CA ALA A 287 9.25 0.35 1.32
C ALA A 287 10.06 1.62 1.01
N TYR A 288 9.49 2.50 0.19
CA TYR A 288 10.01 3.82 -0.16
C TYR A 288 9.05 4.88 0.39
N ILE A 289 9.56 5.79 1.20
CA ILE A 289 8.75 6.79 1.91
C ILE A 289 9.28 8.18 1.57
N ILE A 290 8.39 9.07 1.15
CA ILE A 290 8.64 10.52 1.08
C ILE A 290 7.95 11.18 2.28
N GLY A 291 8.57 12.21 2.84
CA GLY A 291 7.95 13.03 3.86
C GLY A 291 8.63 14.36 4.05
N GLU A 292 8.15 15.11 5.04
CA GLU A 292 8.74 16.36 5.50
C GLU A 292 9.37 16.16 6.88
N THR A 293 10.49 16.85 7.13
CA THR A 293 11.23 16.82 8.38
C THR A 293 11.61 18.23 8.79
N ALA A 294 11.26 18.64 10.01
CA ALA A 294 11.86 19.81 10.68
C ALA A 294 13.15 19.44 11.45
N SER A 295 13.52 18.16 11.46
CA SER A 295 14.76 17.66 12.05
C SER A 295 15.96 17.88 11.11
N THR A 296 17.01 18.57 11.57
CA THR A 296 18.30 18.69 10.85
C THR A 296 19.19 17.45 10.95
N ASN A 297 18.82 16.52 11.83
CA ASN A 297 19.47 15.24 12.14
C ASN A 297 18.50 14.04 12.02
N PHE A 298 17.61 14.07 11.02
CA PHE A 298 16.75 12.95 10.63
C PHE A 298 17.60 11.69 10.29
N PRO A 299 17.10 10.46 10.53
CA PRO A 299 17.88 9.24 10.31
C PRO A 299 18.34 9.11 8.85
N SER A 300 19.65 9.27 8.60
CA SER A 300 20.25 9.23 7.25
C SER A 300 21.19 8.03 7.06
N LYS A 301 21.28 7.53 5.83
CA LYS A 301 22.16 6.41 5.44
C LYS A 301 22.37 6.40 3.94
N ASN A 302 23.61 6.21 3.46
CA ASN A 302 23.91 6.22 2.02
C ASN A 302 23.33 7.45 1.29
N ALA A 303 23.34 8.61 1.96
CA ALA A 303 22.56 9.76 1.54
C ALA A 303 23.19 10.50 0.33
N LEU A 304 22.33 11.14 -0.47
CA LEU A 304 22.74 12.22 -1.39
C LEU A 304 23.07 13.50 -0.58
N GLN A 305 22.26 13.78 0.44
CA GLN A 305 22.36 14.90 1.36
C GLN A 305 22.12 14.38 2.78
N SER A 306 23.09 14.54 3.69
CA SER A 306 23.10 13.88 5.01
C SER A 306 22.54 14.72 6.17
N THR A 307 22.26 16.00 5.93
CA THR A 307 21.83 16.99 6.93
C THR A 307 20.76 17.90 6.34
N GLY A 308 19.78 18.28 7.16
CA GLY A 308 18.80 19.30 6.78
C GLY A 308 19.45 20.69 6.71
N VAL A 309 18.90 21.56 5.87
CA VAL A 309 19.42 22.92 5.61
C VAL A 309 18.33 24.00 5.58
N GLY A 310 17.09 23.65 5.21
CA GLY A 310 15.91 24.48 5.44
C GLY A 310 15.27 24.17 6.80
N ALA A 311 14.05 24.68 7.01
CA ALA A 311 13.29 24.45 8.25
C ALA A 311 12.18 23.39 8.11
N PHE A 312 11.75 23.11 6.88
CA PHE A 312 11.10 21.85 6.51
C PHE A 312 11.76 21.41 5.21
N ASP A 313 12.38 20.24 5.28
CA ASP A 313 13.08 19.62 4.15
C ASP A 313 12.34 18.34 3.77
N VAL A 314 12.41 17.97 2.48
CA VAL A 314 11.91 16.67 2.03
C VAL A 314 12.90 15.57 2.44
N PHE A 315 12.42 14.51 3.10
CA PHE A 315 13.18 13.27 3.26
C PHE A 315 12.72 12.21 2.26
N VAL A 316 13.65 11.37 1.81
CA VAL A 316 13.37 10.18 1.00
C VAL A 316 14.09 8.98 1.62
N THR A 317 13.29 8.06 2.18
CA THR A 317 13.75 6.86 2.89
C THR A 317 13.44 5.60 2.10
N LYS A 318 14.39 4.65 2.02
CA LYS A 318 14.12 3.26 1.62
C LYS A 318 14.40 2.32 2.78
N LEU A 319 13.38 1.62 3.27
CA LEU A 319 13.48 0.57 4.30
C LEU A 319 13.55 -0.82 3.67
N ASN A 320 14.26 -1.73 4.32
CA ASN A 320 14.31 -3.14 3.93
C ASN A 320 12.95 -3.84 4.12
N PRO A 321 12.73 -5.05 3.55
CA PRO A 321 11.41 -5.72 3.60
C PRO A 321 10.96 -6.21 4.99
N HIS A 322 11.86 -6.12 5.97
CA HIS A 322 11.65 -6.48 7.38
C HIS A 322 11.36 -5.25 8.28
N GLY A 323 11.46 -4.03 7.75
CA GLY A 323 11.19 -2.77 8.48
C GLY A 323 12.24 -2.39 9.55
N ASN A 324 13.29 -3.20 9.71
CA ASN A 324 14.26 -3.08 10.80
C ASN A 324 15.58 -2.38 10.40
N GLY A 325 15.70 -1.92 9.15
CA GLY A 325 16.91 -1.26 8.69
C GLY A 325 16.75 -0.49 7.38
N LEU A 326 17.28 0.73 7.36
CA LEU A 326 17.41 1.56 6.18
C LEU A 326 18.29 0.86 5.13
N VAL A 327 17.87 0.88 3.86
CA VAL A 327 18.73 0.65 2.67
C VAL A 327 19.45 1.96 2.35
N TYR A 328 18.68 3.04 2.25
CA TYR A 328 19.16 4.42 2.25
C TYR A 328 18.15 5.33 2.97
N SER A 329 18.59 6.52 3.36
CA SER A 329 17.74 7.66 3.71
C SER A 329 18.52 8.94 3.48
N THR A 330 17.89 9.90 2.81
CA THR A 330 18.51 11.16 2.39
C THR A 330 17.52 12.32 2.55
N TYR A 331 18.06 13.51 2.75
CA TYR A 331 17.34 14.74 2.44
C TYR A 331 17.30 14.95 0.92
N LEU A 332 16.35 15.75 0.45
CA LEU A 332 16.21 16.26 -0.91
C LEU A 332 15.64 17.68 -0.83
N ALA A 333 16.45 18.62 -0.36
CA ALA A 333 16.06 20.01 -0.19
C ALA A 333 17.15 20.95 -0.72
N GLY A 334 16.74 22.10 -1.22
CA GLY A 334 17.59 23.28 -1.24
C GLY A 334 17.49 24.00 0.10
N SER A 335 17.84 25.27 0.11
CA SER A 335 18.06 26.03 1.33
C SER A 335 16.84 26.78 1.89
N ASP A 336 15.75 26.96 1.13
CA ASP A 336 14.48 27.49 1.64
C ASP A 336 13.53 26.35 2.08
N THR A 337 12.24 26.63 2.29
CA THR A 337 11.27 25.59 2.70
C THR A 337 10.83 24.73 1.52
N ASP A 338 10.96 23.40 1.65
CA ASP A 338 10.65 22.41 0.62
C ASP A 338 9.68 21.32 1.12
N TYR A 339 8.60 21.09 0.37
CA TYR A 339 7.48 20.22 0.75
C TYR A 339 7.39 18.96 -0.11
N GLY A 340 7.09 17.82 0.53
CA GLY A 340 7.02 16.51 -0.12
C GLY A 340 5.62 16.22 -0.68
N GLY A 341 5.54 15.95 -1.98
CA GLY A 341 4.30 15.53 -2.66
C GLY A 341 4.12 14.01 -2.60
N SER A 342 4.68 13.30 -3.59
CA SER A 342 4.35 11.89 -3.82
C SER A 342 5.52 11.00 -4.31
N ILE A 343 5.32 9.70 -4.06
CA ILE A 343 6.13 8.48 -4.23
C ILE A 343 5.89 7.64 -5.51
N ALA A 344 6.77 7.57 -6.51
CA ALA A 344 6.74 6.49 -7.51
C ALA A 344 8.08 5.75 -7.62
N VAL A 345 8.07 4.47 -8.04
CA VAL A 345 9.27 3.61 -8.13
C VAL A 345 9.21 2.76 -9.39
N ASP A 346 10.33 2.66 -10.14
CA ASP A 346 10.41 1.77 -11.31
C ASP A 346 10.94 0.35 -11.00
N LEU A 347 10.84 -0.55 -11.97
CA LEU A 347 11.30 -1.95 -11.85
C LEU A 347 12.82 -2.13 -11.62
N LEU A 348 13.61 -1.05 -11.73
CA LEU A 348 15.03 -1.04 -11.37
C LEU A 348 15.26 -0.49 -9.96
N GLY A 349 14.19 -0.11 -9.26
CA GLY A 349 14.20 0.47 -7.92
C GLY A 349 14.56 1.96 -7.88
N ASN A 350 14.58 2.68 -9.01
CA ASN A 350 14.78 4.13 -8.97
C ASN A 350 13.53 4.81 -8.41
N ALA A 351 13.72 5.79 -7.52
CA ALA A 351 12.63 6.56 -6.94
C ALA A 351 12.37 7.83 -7.77
N TYR A 352 11.10 8.12 -8.03
CA TYR A 352 10.58 9.29 -8.72
C TYR A 352 9.77 10.08 -7.69
N ILE A 353 10.15 11.33 -7.49
CA ILE A 353 9.63 12.19 -6.44
C ILE A 353 9.07 13.45 -7.08
N THR A 354 7.89 13.87 -6.62
CA THR A 354 7.43 15.25 -6.82
C THR A 354 7.17 15.92 -5.47
N GLY A 355 7.20 17.24 -5.48
CA GLY A 355 6.92 18.10 -4.34
C GLY A 355 6.98 19.54 -4.78
N THR A 356 7.06 20.46 -3.81
CA THR A 356 6.99 21.91 -4.06
C THR A 356 8.13 22.61 -3.33
N THR A 357 8.79 23.57 -3.97
CA THR A 357 10.05 24.14 -3.49
C THR A 357 10.06 25.67 -3.58
N ALA A 358 10.49 26.31 -2.49
CA ALA A 358 10.82 27.75 -2.46
C ALA A 358 12.33 28.00 -2.67
N SER A 359 13.15 26.93 -2.68
CA SER A 359 14.60 26.98 -2.72
C SER A 359 15.16 27.34 -4.09
N SER A 360 15.82 28.50 -4.20
CA SER A 360 16.49 28.94 -5.44
C SER A 360 17.74 28.12 -5.83
N ASP A 361 18.16 27.20 -4.97
CA ASP A 361 19.32 26.32 -5.11
C ASP A 361 18.98 24.83 -4.89
N PHE A 362 17.72 24.45 -5.13
CA PHE A 362 17.25 23.07 -5.03
C PHE A 362 18.15 22.09 -5.83
N PRO A 363 18.43 20.87 -5.34
CA PRO A 363 19.39 19.97 -5.98
C PRO A 363 19.01 19.52 -7.41
N LEU A 364 19.46 20.27 -8.43
CA LEU A 364 19.13 20.01 -9.84
C LEU A 364 20.10 19.06 -10.55
N LYS A 365 19.59 18.35 -11.57
CA LYS A 365 20.39 17.55 -12.50
C LYS A 365 19.67 17.39 -13.84
N ASN A 366 20.33 17.70 -14.95
CA ASN A 366 19.77 17.53 -16.31
C ASN A 366 18.38 18.18 -16.49
N ALA A 367 18.16 19.35 -15.86
CA ALA A 367 16.84 19.93 -15.67
C ALA A 367 16.19 20.47 -16.96
N PHE A 368 14.90 20.19 -17.15
CA PHE A 368 14.02 20.86 -18.12
C PHE A 368 13.84 22.36 -17.80
N GLN A 369 13.73 22.70 -16.51
CA GLN A 369 13.68 24.06 -15.99
C GLN A 369 14.76 24.23 -14.91
N SER A 370 15.76 25.07 -15.19
CA SER A 370 16.98 25.19 -14.38
C SER A 370 16.98 26.30 -13.31
N ALA A 371 15.83 26.91 -13.05
CA ALA A 371 15.64 27.95 -12.02
C ALA A 371 14.15 28.01 -11.61
N LEU A 372 13.87 28.49 -10.40
CA LEU A 372 12.54 28.97 -10.03
C LEU A 372 12.09 30.10 -10.96
N LYS A 373 10.79 30.17 -11.23
CA LYS A 373 10.17 31.31 -11.93
C LYS A 373 9.19 32.08 -11.05
N GLY A 374 8.51 31.39 -10.14
CA GLY A 374 7.62 31.97 -9.16
C GLY A 374 8.33 32.19 -7.82
N SER A 375 7.55 32.37 -6.76
CA SER A 375 8.05 32.29 -5.38
C SER A 375 8.00 30.87 -4.80
N LEU A 376 7.47 29.92 -5.57
CA LEU A 376 7.15 28.55 -5.15
C LEU A 376 6.82 27.73 -6.41
N ASP A 377 7.77 26.95 -6.93
CA ASP A 377 7.55 26.09 -8.10
C ASP A 377 7.35 24.62 -7.66
N GLY A 378 6.76 23.79 -8.51
CA GLY A 378 6.85 22.33 -8.36
C GLY A 378 8.27 21.84 -8.63
N PHE A 379 8.62 20.64 -8.15
CA PHE A 379 9.83 19.93 -8.58
C PHE A 379 9.55 18.48 -8.98
N ILE A 380 10.43 17.92 -9.81
CA ILE A 380 10.41 16.50 -10.21
C ILE A 380 11.84 15.98 -10.17
N THR A 381 12.08 14.96 -9.33
CA THR A 381 13.38 14.34 -9.10
C THR A 381 13.33 12.85 -9.37
N LYS A 382 14.39 12.29 -9.96
CA LYS A 382 14.64 10.84 -10.00
C LYS A 382 15.94 10.50 -9.29
N LEU A 383 15.85 9.78 -8.17
CA LEU A 383 16.98 9.19 -7.47
C LEU A 383 17.29 7.79 -8.03
N ASN A 384 18.58 7.43 -8.06
CA ASN A 384 18.98 6.06 -8.37
C ASN A 384 18.52 5.06 -7.29
N SER A 385 18.57 3.77 -7.61
CA SER A 385 18.19 2.67 -6.69
C SER A 385 18.92 2.61 -5.34
N SER A 386 20.03 3.35 -5.21
CA SER A 386 20.84 3.47 -4.00
C SER A 386 20.58 4.76 -3.20
N GLY A 387 19.70 5.65 -3.69
CA GLY A 387 19.32 6.92 -3.02
C GLY A 387 20.41 7.99 -2.97
N ASN A 388 21.53 7.79 -3.66
CA ASN A 388 22.75 8.59 -3.50
C ASN A 388 23.18 9.37 -4.76
N HIS A 389 22.46 9.26 -5.86
CA HIS A 389 22.68 10.05 -7.08
C HIS A 389 21.35 10.48 -7.72
N LEU A 390 21.30 11.72 -8.17
CA LEU A 390 20.26 12.23 -9.08
C LEU A 390 20.50 11.68 -10.49
N ALA A 391 19.51 11.01 -11.08
CA ALA A 391 19.44 10.74 -12.52
C ALA A 391 18.97 12.00 -13.28
N TYR A 392 17.94 12.65 -12.74
CA TYR A 392 17.54 14.02 -13.07
C TYR A 392 16.88 14.68 -11.85
N SER A 393 16.81 16.01 -11.87
CA SER A 393 16.00 16.85 -10.99
C SER A 393 15.77 18.19 -11.68
N THR A 394 14.52 18.65 -11.69
CA THR A 394 14.06 19.87 -12.37
C THR A 394 13.00 20.58 -11.54
N TYR A 395 12.91 21.91 -11.68
CA TYR A 395 11.69 22.63 -11.35
C TYR A 395 10.59 22.37 -12.39
N LEU A 396 9.35 22.72 -12.07
CA LEU A 396 8.20 22.78 -12.97
C LEU A 396 7.27 23.91 -12.48
N GLY A 397 7.32 25.08 -13.13
CA GLY A 397 6.49 26.22 -12.74
C GLY A 397 6.44 27.37 -13.75
N GLY A 398 5.71 28.42 -13.38
CA GLY A 398 5.54 29.68 -14.10
C GLY A 398 5.76 30.88 -13.17
N SER A 399 5.24 32.05 -13.53
CA SER A 399 5.51 33.32 -12.83
C SER A 399 4.83 33.51 -11.46
N GLY A 400 3.99 32.56 -11.03
CA GLY A 400 3.15 32.69 -9.83
C GLY A 400 3.58 31.80 -8.66
N SER A 401 2.77 30.78 -8.39
CA SER A 401 2.97 29.78 -7.35
C SER A 401 2.24 28.50 -7.72
N GLU A 402 2.97 27.40 -7.65
CA GLU A 402 2.51 26.03 -7.92
C GLU A 402 2.45 25.22 -6.62
N GLY A 403 1.70 24.12 -6.65
CA GLY A 403 1.79 23.03 -5.69
C GLY A 403 1.72 21.70 -6.44
N SER A 404 2.74 20.86 -6.29
CA SER A 404 2.82 19.55 -6.97
C SER A 404 2.59 18.43 -5.97
N TYR A 405 1.58 17.60 -6.22
CA TYR A 405 1.02 16.70 -5.20
C TYR A 405 1.10 15.23 -5.60
N GLY A 406 0.70 14.85 -6.83
CA GLY A 406 0.70 13.46 -7.28
C GLY A 406 1.74 13.18 -8.38
N ILE A 407 2.40 12.02 -8.34
CA ILE A 407 3.32 11.52 -9.37
C ILE A 407 3.12 10.02 -9.61
N VAL A 408 3.09 9.60 -10.88
CA VAL A 408 3.17 8.19 -11.29
C VAL A 408 4.08 8.03 -12.52
N VAL A 409 4.58 6.82 -12.74
CA VAL A 409 5.49 6.49 -13.85
C VAL A 409 4.97 5.30 -14.64
N ASP A 410 4.99 5.38 -15.97
CA ASP A 410 4.61 4.24 -16.83
C ASP A 410 5.78 3.28 -17.11
N THR A 411 5.49 2.14 -17.74
CA THR A 411 6.48 1.09 -18.03
C THR A 411 7.56 1.50 -19.04
N LEU A 412 7.43 2.66 -19.69
CA LEU A 412 8.46 3.26 -20.55
C LEU A 412 9.32 4.27 -19.79
N GLY A 413 8.96 4.60 -18.55
CA GLY A 413 9.61 5.60 -17.70
C GLY A 413 9.05 7.02 -17.86
N ASN A 414 7.97 7.23 -18.61
CA ASN A 414 7.37 8.58 -18.70
C ASN A 414 6.77 8.94 -17.34
N THR A 415 7.04 10.16 -16.89
CA THR A 415 6.58 10.66 -15.58
C THR A 415 5.32 11.51 -15.77
N TYR A 416 4.25 11.18 -15.06
CA TYR A 416 2.98 11.91 -15.02
C TYR A 416 2.90 12.62 -13.67
N VAL A 417 2.61 13.92 -13.67
CA VAL A 417 2.55 14.76 -12.47
C VAL A 417 1.30 15.61 -12.49
N THR A 418 0.61 15.69 -11.36
CA THR A 418 -0.56 16.54 -11.17
C THR A 418 -0.40 17.48 -9.98
N GLY A 419 -1.04 18.62 -10.07
CA GLY A 419 -1.06 19.60 -8.99
C GLY A 419 -1.94 20.80 -9.29
N ALA A 420 -1.66 21.92 -8.64
CA ALA A 420 -2.36 23.18 -8.80
C ALA A 420 -1.41 24.32 -9.16
N THR A 421 -1.90 25.31 -9.89
CA THR A 421 -1.11 26.45 -10.38
C THR A 421 -1.90 27.75 -10.40
N THR A 422 -1.23 28.84 -10.01
CA THR A 422 -1.72 30.22 -10.21
C THR A 422 -1.12 30.88 -11.46
N SER A 423 -0.15 30.24 -12.11
CA SER A 423 0.62 30.77 -13.24
C SER A 423 -0.12 30.63 -14.58
N SER A 424 -0.40 31.75 -15.25
CA SER A 424 -0.97 31.74 -16.62
C SER A 424 0.05 31.28 -17.69
N ASP A 425 1.34 31.40 -17.37
CA ASP A 425 2.52 30.99 -18.15
C ASP A 425 3.10 29.63 -17.73
N PHE A 426 2.36 28.82 -16.97
CA PHE A 426 2.76 27.45 -16.61
C PHE A 426 3.19 26.64 -17.87
N PRO A 427 4.23 25.78 -17.80
CA PRO A 427 4.79 25.12 -18.97
C PRO A 427 3.78 24.15 -19.61
N ARG A 428 3.42 24.40 -20.87
CA ARG A 428 2.36 23.68 -21.60
C ARG A 428 2.82 23.14 -22.94
N LYS A 429 2.19 22.05 -23.37
CA LYS A 429 2.37 21.40 -24.68
C LYS A 429 1.16 20.50 -24.94
N ASN A 430 0.65 20.44 -26.16
CA ASN A 430 -0.47 19.54 -26.54
C ASN A 430 -1.63 19.60 -25.52
N ALA A 431 -2.06 20.81 -25.16
CA ALA A 431 -2.94 21.04 -24.01
C ALA A 431 -4.41 20.96 -24.41
N PHE A 432 -5.20 20.11 -23.72
CA PHE A 432 -6.67 20.14 -23.74
C PHE A 432 -7.21 21.55 -23.42
N GLN A 433 -6.70 22.16 -22.35
CA GLN A 433 -7.07 23.51 -21.92
C GLN A 433 -5.84 24.43 -22.00
N THR A 434 -5.86 25.35 -22.96
CA THR A 434 -4.73 26.24 -23.28
C THR A 434 -4.60 27.47 -22.38
N THR A 435 -5.58 27.73 -21.51
CA THR A 435 -5.65 28.92 -20.67
C THR A 435 -6.21 28.59 -19.29
N LYS A 436 -5.54 29.09 -18.25
CA LYS A 436 -6.04 29.16 -16.86
C LYS A 436 -7.40 29.88 -16.87
N ALA A 437 -8.43 29.27 -16.28
CA ALA A 437 -9.80 29.78 -16.29
C ALA A 437 -10.22 30.40 -14.93
N GLY A 438 -9.65 29.91 -13.82
CA GLY A 438 -10.02 30.26 -12.45
C GLY A 438 -8.99 31.15 -11.74
N GLY A 439 -9.04 31.18 -10.40
CA GLY A 439 -7.99 31.78 -9.56
C GLY A 439 -6.78 30.84 -9.42
N ILE A 440 -7.05 29.56 -9.16
CA ILE A 440 -6.15 28.41 -9.17
C ILE A 440 -6.74 27.38 -10.14
N ASP A 441 -5.94 26.82 -11.03
CA ASP A 441 -6.38 25.70 -11.89
C ASP A 441 -5.50 24.47 -11.61
N VAL A 442 -6.01 23.28 -11.94
CA VAL A 442 -5.20 22.06 -11.99
C VAL A 442 -4.18 22.18 -13.13
N PHE A 443 -2.98 21.63 -12.94
CA PHE A 443 -2.13 21.22 -14.05
C PHE A 443 -2.02 19.68 -14.11
N VAL A 444 -1.95 19.13 -15.33
CA VAL A 444 -1.65 17.72 -15.57
C VAL A 444 -0.53 17.65 -16.62
N THR A 445 0.63 17.14 -16.22
CA THR A 445 1.86 17.10 -17.02
C THR A 445 2.33 15.66 -17.24
N LYS A 446 2.80 15.36 -18.46
CA LYS A 446 3.50 14.11 -18.80
C LYS A 446 4.85 14.46 -19.42
N LEU A 447 5.95 14.01 -18.82
CA LEU A 447 7.32 14.19 -19.35
C LEU A 447 7.89 12.86 -19.86
N ASN A 448 8.86 12.97 -20.76
CA ASN A 448 9.63 11.82 -21.25
C ASN A 448 10.55 11.20 -20.17
N PRO A 449 11.15 10.01 -20.41
CA PRO A 449 11.90 9.28 -19.37
C PRO A 449 13.23 9.92 -18.95
N ASN A 450 13.67 10.97 -19.66
CA ASN A 450 14.83 11.79 -19.31
C ASN A 450 14.46 13.00 -18.42
N CYS A 451 13.18 13.37 -18.36
CA CYS A 451 12.69 14.64 -17.81
C CYS A 451 13.30 15.88 -18.49
N ASP A 452 13.65 15.77 -19.78
CA ASP A 452 14.21 16.87 -20.59
C ASP A 452 13.18 17.49 -21.56
N ALA A 453 12.03 16.85 -21.76
CA ALA A 453 10.93 17.37 -22.57
C ALA A 453 9.54 16.95 -22.07
N LEU A 454 8.60 17.89 -22.12
CA LEU A 454 7.17 17.61 -22.05
C LEU A 454 6.76 16.69 -23.21
N ILE A 455 5.90 15.71 -22.95
CA ILE A 455 5.07 15.02 -23.95
C ILE A 455 3.78 15.82 -24.12
N TYR A 456 3.04 16.00 -23.03
CA TYR A 456 1.95 16.97 -22.91
C TYR A 456 2.02 17.71 -21.55
N SER A 457 1.37 18.86 -21.48
CA SER A 457 1.01 19.53 -20.24
C SER A 457 -0.16 20.47 -20.49
N THR A 458 -1.22 20.33 -19.68
CA THR A 458 -2.50 21.04 -19.81
C THR A 458 -2.94 21.63 -18.47
N PHE A 459 -3.76 22.68 -18.53
CA PHE A 459 -4.61 23.04 -17.40
C PHE A 459 -5.84 22.09 -17.32
N LEU A 460 -6.56 22.14 -16.21
CA LEU A 460 -7.95 21.69 -16.07
C LEU A 460 -8.62 22.59 -15.01
N GLY A 461 -9.65 23.34 -15.38
CA GLY A 461 -10.33 24.23 -14.43
C GLY A 461 -11.48 25.02 -15.01
N GLY A 462 -12.33 25.56 -14.12
CA GLY A 462 -13.49 26.40 -14.40
C GLY A 462 -13.32 27.82 -13.84
N ASN A 463 -14.37 28.37 -13.24
CA ASN A 463 -14.44 29.77 -12.79
C ASN A 463 -14.06 30.03 -11.32
N GLY A 464 -13.75 28.98 -10.55
CA GLY A 464 -13.37 29.06 -9.14
C GLY A 464 -11.88 28.83 -8.92
N ASP A 465 -11.55 28.15 -7.83
CA ASP A 465 -10.25 27.52 -7.57
C ASP A 465 -10.40 26.00 -7.67
N ASP A 466 -9.51 25.35 -8.43
CA ASP A 466 -9.49 23.90 -8.71
C ASP A 466 -8.12 23.30 -8.38
N VAL A 467 -8.10 22.19 -7.63
CA VAL A 467 -6.87 21.56 -7.09
C VAL A 467 -6.93 20.05 -7.24
N ALA A 468 -5.99 19.47 -7.98
CA ALA A 468 -5.79 18.03 -8.06
C ALA A 468 -4.85 17.56 -6.96
N ILE A 469 -5.25 16.53 -6.21
CA ILE A 469 -4.47 15.99 -5.10
C ILE A 469 -3.65 14.77 -5.56
N ASP A 470 -4.23 13.92 -6.42
CA ASP A 470 -3.66 12.62 -6.76
C ASP A 470 -3.93 12.22 -8.21
N ILE A 471 -3.05 11.36 -8.75
CA ILE A 471 -3.04 10.90 -10.14
C ILE A 471 -2.70 9.41 -10.24
N ALA A 472 -3.50 8.67 -10.99
CA ALA A 472 -3.24 7.30 -11.37
C ALA A 472 -3.17 7.14 -12.89
N ILE A 473 -2.58 6.06 -13.36
CA ILE A 473 -2.58 5.67 -14.78
C ILE A 473 -3.14 4.27 -14.96
N SER A 474 -3.89 4.08 -16.04
CA SER A 474 -4.20 2.73 -16.53
C SER A 474 -2.98 2.05 -17.14
N SER A 475 -3.05 0.73 -17.35
CA SER A 475 -2.07 -0.07 -18.08
C SER A 475 -1.80 0.39 -19.53
N LEU A 476 -2.67 1.23 -20.11
CA LEU A 476 -2.48 1.84 -21.43
C LEU A 476 -1.80 3.21 -21.38
N GLY A 477 -1.69 3.84 -20.21
CA GLY A 477 -1.13 5.18 -20.03
C GLY A 477 -2.16 6.33 -20.02
N ASN A 478 -3.47 6.04 -20.03
CA ASN A 478 -4.48 7.08 -19.75
C ASN A 478 -4.32 7.58 -18.30
N ALA A 479 -4.25 8.89 -18.12
CA ALA A 479 -4.18 9.54 -16.80
C ALA A 479 -5.57 9.76 -16.20
N TYR A 480 -5.69 9.50 -14.90
CA TYR A 480 -6.88 9.66 -14.08
C TYR A 480 -6.52 10.57 -12.91
N VAL A 481 -7.27 11.64 -12.69
CA VAL A 481 -6.97 12.68 -11.71
C VAL A 481 -8.17 12.92 -10.81
N THR A 482 -7.94 13.05 -9.51
CA THR A 482 -8.94 13.43 -8.50
C THR A 482 -8.49 14.66 -7.72
N GLY A 483 -9.45 15.36 -7.12
CA GLY A 483 -9.16 16.49 -6.25
C GLY A 483 -10.42 17.18 -5.73
N VAL A 484 -10.31 18.49 -5.53
CA VAL A 484 -11.41 19.38 -5.12
C VAL A 484 -11.58 20.52 -6.13
N THR A 485 -12.82 20.92 -6.36
CA THR A 485 -13.21 22.03 -7.23
C THR A 485 -14.20 22.93 -6.50
N THR A 486 -14.03 24.24 -6.67
CA THR A 486 -15.04 25.26 -6.31
C THR A 486 -15.68 25.89 -7.57
N SER A 487 -15.30 25.39 -8.75
CA SER A 487 -15.81 25.84 -10.05
C SER A 487 -17.21 25.29 -10.32
N SER A 488 -18.10 26.15 -10.78
CA SER A 488 -19.48 25.80 -11.18
C SER A 488 -19.62 25.39 -12.65
N ASN A 489 -18.51 25.38 -13.39
CA ASN A 489 -18.40 25.09 -14.82
C ASN A 489 -17.11 24.33 -15.18
N LEU A 490 -16.73 23.34 -14.36
CA LEU A 490 -15.60 22.45 -14.64
C LEU A 490 -15.74 21.83 -16.06
N PRO A 491 -14.66 21.61 -16.83
CA PRO A 491 -14.75 21.00 -18.16
C PRO A 491 -15.27 19.55 -18.15
N LEU A 492 -16.59 19.36 -18.21
CA LEU A 492 -17.23 18.04 -18.10
C LEU A 492 -17.25 17.25 -19.42
N LYS A 493 -17.23 15.92 -19.29
CA LYS A 493 -17.37 14.97 -20.40
C LYS A 493 -17.97 13.67 -19.88
N ASN A 494 -19.03 13.15 -20.51
CA ASN A 494 -19.67 11.88 -20.10
C ASN A 494 -19.96 11.81 -18.58
N ALA A 495 -20.31 12.95 -17.97
CA ALA A 495 -20.35 13.08 -16.52
C ALA A 495 -21.47 12.25 -15.89
N TYR A 496 -21.18 11.63 -14.73
CA TYR A 496 -22.21 11.02 -13.88
C TYR A 496 -22.95 12.10 -13.07
N VAL A 497 -22.23 13.09 -12.52
CA VAL A 497 -22.79 14.29 -11.89
C VAL A 497 -22.44 15.51 -12.75
N GLY A 498 -23.47 16.10 -13.37
CA GLY A 498 -23.34 17.17 -14.37
C GLY A 498 -23.27 18.60 -13.83
N VAL A 499 -23.37 18.79 -12.51
CA VAL A 499 -23.41 20.10 -11.83
C VAL A 499 -22.74 19.97 -10.46
N ALA A 500 -21.99 20.99 -10.02
CA ALA A 500 -21.49 21.08 -8.65
C ALA A 500 -22.66 21.02 -7.64
N GLY A 501 -22.53 20.21 -6.59
CA GLY A 501 -23.54 20.09 -5.54
C GLY A 501 -23.39 21.11 -4.42
N GLY A 502 -22.15 21.49 -4.09
CA GLY A 502 -21.79 22.20 -2.86
C GLY A 502 -20.97 23.48 -3.08
N GLN A 503 -20.15 23.84 -2.07
CA GLN A 503 -19.12 24.89 -2.23
C GLN A 503 -17.77 24.32 -2.64
N ASN A 504 -17.46 23.11 -2.16
CA ASN A 504 -16.30 22.32 -2.53
C ASN A 504 -16.86 20.96 -2.96
N ASP A 505 -16.74 20.61 -4.23
CA ASP A 505 -17.08 19.28 -4.73
C ASP A 505 -15.78 18.50 -4.99
N ALA A 506 -15.79 17.17 -4.82
CA ALA A 506 -14.73 16.38 -5.43
C ALA A 506 -14.95 16.33 -6.94
N PHE A 507 -13.90 16.08 -7.71
CA PHE A 507 -14.02 15.81 -9.15
C PHE A 507 -13.20 14.59 -9.54
N VAL A 508 -13.58 13.95 -10.64
CA VAL A 508 -12.83 12.84 -11.23
C VAL A 508 -12.74 13.05 -12.74
N THR A 509 -11.51 13.09 -13.27
CA THR A 509 -11.24 13.31 -14.69
C THR A 509 -10.31 12.24 -15.26
N LYS A 510 -10.64 11.71 -16.44
CA LYS A 510 -9.82 10.79 -17.21
C LYS A 510 -9.46 11.42 -18.57
N PHE A 511 -8.16 11.56 -18.82
CA PHE A 511 -7.62 11.99 -20.11
C PHE A 511 -7.44 10.81 -21.07
N ASP A 512 -7.28 11.10 -22.37
CA ASP A 512 -6.81 10.11 -23.35
C ASP A 512 -5.31 9.79 -23.17
N LEU A 513 -4.60 9.37 -24.22
CA LEU A 513 -3.18 8.99 -24.14
C LEU A 513 -2.23 10.15 -24.43
N ASP A 514 -2.73 11.14 -25.18
CA ASP A 514 -2.01 12.29 -25.73
C ASP A 514 -2.21 13.56 -24.89
N GLY A 515 -3.21 13.57 -24.00
CA GLY A 515 -3.48 14.61 -23.01
C GLY A 515 -4.30 15.80 -23.53
N ASP A 516 -4.78 15.73 -24.77
CA ASP A 516 -5.49 16.81 -25.44
C ASP A 516 -7.03 16.62 -25.48
N HIS A 517 -7.56 15.45 -25.12
CA HIS A 517 -8.99 15.25 -24.89
C HIS A 517 -9.33 14.54 -23.57
N LEU A 518 -10.55 14.80 -23.09
CA LEU A 518 -11.17 14.08 -21.98
C LEU A 518 -11.90 12.84 -22.49
N VAL A 519 -11.66 11.71 -21.85
CA VAL A 519 -12.49 10.49 -21.99
C VAL A 519 -13.74 10.63 -21.14
N TYR A 520 -13.57 11.10 -19.89
CA TYR A 520 -14.66 11.58 -19.04
C TYR A 520 -14.16 12.63 -18.03
N SER A 521 -15.05 13.45 -17.52
CA SER A 521 -14.87 14.32 -16.36
C SER A 521 -16.22 14.59 -15.71
N THR A 522 -16.27 14.47 -14.39
CA THR A 522 -17.48 14.53 -13.57
C THR A 522 -17.21 15.21 -12.23
N TYR A 523 -18.21 15.89 -11.68
CA TYR A 523 -18.27 16.17 -10.25
C TYR A 523 -18.53 14.87 -9.46
N LEU A 524 -18.24 14.90 -8.16
CA LEU A 524 -18.46 13.83 -7.21
C LEU A 524 -18.73 14.45 -5.83
N GLY A 525 -19.98 14.81 -5.56
CA GLY A 525 -20.36 15.49 -4.32
C GLY A 525 -21.87 15.60 -4.14
N GLY A 526 -22.26 16.08 -2.97
CA GLY A 526 -23.63 16.45 -2.60
C GLY A 526 -23.70 17.94 -2.20
N SER A 527 -24.62 18.32 -1.32
CA SER A 527 -24.89 19.73 -1.00
C SER A 527 -23.99 20.35 0.08
N GLY A 528 -22.92 19.67 0.49
CA GLY A 528 -22.01 20.07 1.55
C GLY A 528 -20.64 20.51 1.02
N ASN A 529 -19.60 19.91 1.61
CA ASN A 529 -18.24 19.94 1.11
C ASN A 529 -17.73 18.50 0.94
N ASP A 530 -17.16 18.23 -0.22
CA ASP A 530 -16.65 16.94 -0.66
C ASP A 530 -15.22 17.12 -1.22
N TYR A 531 -14.30 16.26 -0.79
CA TYR A 531 -12.87 16.39 -1.11
C TYR A 531 -12.30 15.06 -1.60
N GLY A 532 -11.95 14.95 -2.88
CA GLY A 532 -11.27 13.77 -3.43
C GLY A 532 -9.81 13.74 -3.01
N ALA A 533 -9.43 12.79 -2.15
CA ALA A 533 -8.10 12.72 -1.56
C ALA A 533 -7.12 11.85 -2.36
N SER A 534 -7.58 10.72 -2.91
CA SER A 534 -6.72 9.79 -3.66
C SER A 534 -7.49 8.94 -4.66
N ILE A 535 -6.81 8.51 -5.72
CA ILE A 535 -7.37 7.73 -6.83
C ILE A 535 -6.50 6.53 -7.20
N ALA A 536 -7.12 5.36 -7.30
CA ALA A 536 -6.51 4.13 -7.79
C ALA A 536 -7.25 3.63 -9.04
N VAL A 537 -6.56 2.88 -9.91
CA VAL A 537 -7.14 2.36 -11.16
C VAL A 537 -6.81 0.88 -11.30
N ASN A 538 -7.83 0.03 -11.44
CA ASN A 538 -7.63 -1.40 -11.61
C ASN A 538 -7.16 -1.76 -13.02
N THR A 539 -6.77 -3.03 -13.22
CA THR A 539 -6.29 -3.56 -14.51
C THR A 539 -7.30 -3.49 -15.67
N LEU A 540 -8.59 -3.28 -15.38
CA LEU A 540 -9.65 -3.08 -16.38
C LEU A 540 -9.84 -1.59 -16.75
N GLY A 541 -9.34 -0.67 -15.92
CA GLY A 541 -9.51 0.77 -16.10
C GLY A 541 -10.66 1.40 -15.32
N ASN A 542 -11.25 0.72 -14.32
CA ASN A 542 -12.17 1.35 -13.37
C ASN A 542 -11.39 2.28 -12.43
N ALA A 543 -11.87 3.51 -12.25
CA ALA A 543 -11.37 4.40 -11.21
C ALA A 543 -12.02 4.11 -9.86
N TYR A 544 -11.20 4.11 -8.81
CA TYR A 544 -11.59 4.02 -7.42
C TYR A 544 -11.11 5.30 -6.72
N VAL A 545 -12.00 6.02 -6.05
CA VAL A 545 -11.70 7.30 -5.41
C VAL A 545 -12.11 7.25 -3.96
N VAL A 546 -11.23 7.73 -3.09
CA VAL A 546 -11.51 7.96 -1.66
C VAL A 546 -11.44 9.44 -1.36
N GLY A 547 -12.20 9.88 -0.36
CA GLY A 547 -12.16 11.24 0.14
C GLY A 547 -12.95 11.45 1.42
N THR A 548 -13.13 12.71 1.78
CA THR A 548 -13.97 13.13 2.91
C THR A 548 -15.23 13.82 2.38
N THR A 549 -16.37 13.56 3.01
CA THR A 549 -17.66 14.19 2.74
C THR A 549 -18.32 14.68 4.03
N ASN A 550 -19.03 15.81 3.98
CA ASN A 550 -20.10 16.13 4.94
C ASN A 550 -21.49 16.29 4.29
N SER A 551 -21.61 15.86 3.03
CA SER A 551 -22.86 15.83 2.27
C SER A 551 -23.71 14.65 2.72
N THR A 552 -24.89 14.92 3.29
CA THR A 552 -25.88 13.88 3.67
C THR A 552 -26.62 13.25 2.48
N ASN A 553 -26.39 13.79 1.29
CA ASN A 553 -26.96 13.41 -0.01
C ASN A 553 -25.86 13.04 -1.03
N PHE A 554 -24.74 12.47 -0.57
CA PHE A 554 -23.64 12.03 -1.43
C PHE A 554 -24.14 11.03 -2.49
N PRO A 555 -23.57 11.01 -3.72
CA PRO A 555 -24.02 10.16 -4.82
C PRO A 555 -23.70 8.66 -4.61
N LEU A 556 -24.48 7.99 -3.78
CA LEU A 556 -24.36 6.56 -3.44
C LEU A 556 -24.80 5.61 -4.57
N ASN A 557 -24.22 4.40 -4.59
CA ASN A 557 -24.77 3.23 -5.27
C ASN A 557 -24.29 1.93 -4.58
N ASN A 558 -25.12 0.90 -4.45
CA ASN A 558 -24.74 -0.40 -3.83
C ASN A 558 -24.01 -0.26 -2.46
N ALA A 559 -24.36 0.76 -1.67
CA ALA A 559 -23.58 1.22 -0.55
C ALA A 559 -23.51 0.24 0.65
N LEU A 560 -22.35 0.18 1.29
CA LEU A 560 -22.12 -0.50 2.58
C LEU A 560 -22.74 0.28 3.75
N GLN A 561 -22.59 1.61 3.75
CA GLN A 561 -23.29 2.55 4.61
C GLN A 561 -23.99 3.59 3.72
N ASN A 562 -25.31 3.71 3.89
CA ASN A 562 -26.18 4.55 3.07
C ASN A 562 -26.64 5.84 3.78
N VAL A 563 -26.09 6.12 4.95
CA VAL A 563 -26.28 7.34 5.74
C VAL A 563 -24.92 7.69 6.35
N SER A 564 -24.55 8.98 6.33
CA SER A 564 -23.35 9.49 7.01
C SER A 564 -23.47 9.32 8.53
N GLY A 565 -22.45 8.76 9.18
CA GLY A 565 -22.46 8.51 10.61
C GLY A 565 -22.18 9.74 11.47
N GLY A 566 -21.35 10.68 10.99
CA GLY A 566 -20.79 11.77 11.79
C GLY A 566 -20.88 13.16 11.15
N GLN A 567 -19.96 14.05 11.55
CA GLN A 567 -19.82 15.40 10.97
C GLN A 567 -19.07 15.40 9.65
N ASN A 568 -18.09 14.51 9.52
CA ASN A 568 -17.33 14.20 8.32
C ASN A 568 -17.28 12.66 8.25
N ASP A 569 -17.66 12.08 7.12
CA ASP A 569 -17.49 10.66 6.82
C ASP A 569 -16.45 10.49 5.70
N VAL A 570 -15.87 9.30 5.61
CA VAL A 570 -15.13 8.89 4.41
C VAL A 570 -16.13 8.53 3.31
N PHE A 571 -15.86 8.88 2.06
CA PHE A 571 -16.53 8.27 0.92
C PHE A 571 -15.58 7.31 0.18
N VAL A 572 -16.12 6.22 -0.35
CA VAL A 572 -15.40 5.30 -1.25
C VAL A 572 -16.25 5.03 -2.48
N THR A 573 -15.77 5.45 -3.65
CA THR A 573 -16.51 5.41 -4.92
C THR A 573 -15.74 4.62 -5.98
N LYS A 574 -16.42 3.72 -6.69
CA LYS A 574 -15.87 2.98 -7.84
C LYS A 574 -16.71 3.26 -9.09
N PHE A 575 -16.09 3.86 -10.09
CA PHE A 575 -16.71 4.16 -11.38
C PHE A 575 -16.75 2.93 -12.30
N ASP A 576 -17.68 2.93 -13.26
CA ASP A 576 -17.59 2.06 -14.43
C ASP A 576 -16.44 2.48 -15.38
N LEU A 577 -16.34 1.85 -16.55
CA LEU A 577 -15.26 2.13 -17.51
C LEU A 577 -15.47 3.40 -18.35
N GLY A 578 -16.71 3.92 -18.40
CA GLY A 578 -17.10 5.13 -19.12
C GLY A 578 -17.07 6.39 -18.26
N GLY A 579 -17.10 6.25 -16.93
CA GLY A 579 -17.16 7.36 -15.96
C GLY A 579 -18.57 7.95 -15.80
N ASN A 580 -19.54 7.46 -16.56
CA ASN A 580 -20.93 7.92 -16.59
C ASN A 580 -21.85 7.07 -15.70
N GLY A 581 -21.28 6.26 -14.80
CA GLY A 581 -21.99 5.37 -13.89
C GLY A 581 -21.08 4.87 -12.77
N LEU A 582 -21.68 4.47 -11.65
CA LEU A 582 -20.99 3.95 -10.47
C LEU A 582 -21.23 2.44 -10.33
N VAL A 583 -20.17 1.66 -10.13
CA VAL A 583 -20.27 0.25 -9.71
C VAL A 583 -20.72 0.19 -8.25
N TYR A 584 -20.11 1.05 -7.41
CA TYR A 584 -20.59 1.36 -6.06
C TYR A 584 -20.14 2.75 -5.64
N SER A 585 -20.82 3.33 -4.65
CA SER A 585 -20.32 4.41 -3.81
C SER A 585 -20.99 4.33 -2.43
N THR A 586 -20.18 4.53 -1.38
CA THR A 586 -20.58 4.33 0.02
C THR A 586 -19.96 5.38 0.92
N TYR A 587 -20.64 5.71 2.02
CA TYR A 587 -19.98 6.25 3.21
C TYR A 587 -19.14 5.16 3.89
N LEU A 588 -18.17 5.57 4.71
CA LEU A 588 -17.43 4.74 5.66
C LEU A 588 -17.11 5.60 6.89
N GLY A 589 -17.80 5.36 8.01
CA GLY A 589 -17.69 6.25 9.18
C GLY A 589 -18.46 5.78 10.42
N GLY A 590 -18.05 6.32 11.57
CA GLY A 590 -18.73 6.25 12.87
C GLY A 590 -19.38 7.59 13.24
N SER A 591 -19.47 7.95 14.52
CA SER A 591 -20.27 9.09 15.00
C SER A 591 -19.62 10.48 14.89
N ASP A 592 -18.31 10.56 14.62
CA ASP A 592 -17.53 11.78 14.91
C ASP A 592 -16.95 12.41 13.64
N LYS A 593 -15.64 12.25 13.38
CA LYS A 593 -14.97 12.80 12.20
C LYS A 593 -14.00 11.80 11.60
N ASP A 594 -14.37 11.27 10.45
CA ASP A 594 -13.61 10.27 9.73
C ASP A 594 -13.22 10.81 8.35
N ASN A 595 -11.97 10.62 7.97
CA ASN A 595 -11.36 11.25 6.80
C ASN A 595 -10.52 10.22 6.04
N GLY A 596 -10.84 9.94 4.78
CA GLY A 596 -10.06 9.04 3.94
C GLY A 596 -8.94 9.81 3.26
N THR A 597 -7.72 9.23 3.26
CA THR A 597 -6.52 9.94 2.78
C THR A 597 -5.87 9.27 1.59
N ALA A 598 -5.82 7.92 1.54
CA ALA A 598 -5.33 7.21 0.36
C ALA A 598 -6.06 5.89 0.09
N ILE A 599 -6.03 5.44 -1.17
CA ILE A 599 -6.64 4.20 -1.65
C ILE A 599 -5.69 3.43 -2.58
N ASP A 600 -5.64 2.11 -2.44
CA ASP A 600 -5.02 1.18 -3.39
C ASP A 600 -5.99 0.00 -3.66
N VAL A 601 -5.77 -0.77 -4.73
CA VAL A 601 -6.73 -1.77 -5.24
C VAL A 601 -6.03 -3.06 -5.65
N ASP A 602 -6.45 -4.20 -5.08
CA ASP A 602 -5.87 -5.51 -5.45
C ASP A 602 -6.33 -6.01 -6.84
N THR A 603 -5.66 -7.05 -7.34
CA THR A 603 -5.95 -7.67 -8.65
C THR A 603 -7.34 -8.34 -8.74
N LEU A 604 -8.02 -8.52 -7.61
CA LEU A 604 -9.42 -8.99 -7.53
C LEU A 604 -10.41 -7.79 -7.50
N GLY A 605 -9.89 -6.57 -7.46
CA GLY A 605 -10.64 -5.33 -7.45
C GLY A 605 -11.15 -4.90 -6.07
N ASN A 606 -10.63 -5.46 -4.97
CA ASN A 606 -10.97 -5.02 -3.62
C ASN A 606 -10.25 -3.70 -3.31
N ALA A 607 -10.95 -2.76 -2.69
CA ALA A 607 -10.38 -1.47 -2.31
C ALA A 607 -9.75 -1.55 -0.92
N TYR A 608 -8.52 -1.06 -0.79
CA TYR A 608 -7.80 -0.88 0.46
C TYR A 608 -7.69 0.62 0.74
N ILE A 609 -8.23 1.04 1.87
CA ILE A 609 -8.32 2.45 2.28
C ILE A 609 -7.51 2.64 3.55
N ILE A 610 -6.76 3.74 3.59
CA ILE A 610 -6.24 4.33 4.82
C ILE A 610 -6.94 5.67 5.07
N GLY A 611 -7.08 6.01 6.34
CA GLY A 611 -7.52 7.33 6.74
C GLY A 611 -7.26 7.60 8.20
N THR A 612 -8.00 8.57 8.72
CA THR A 612 -7.87 9.10 10.07
C THR A 612 -9.26 9.26 10.68
N THR A 613 -9.47 8.69 11.86
CA THR A 613 -10.77 8.57 12.55
C THR A 613 -10.74 9.25 13.91
N ALA A 614 -11.81 9.95 14.27
CA ALA A 614 -12.12 10.33 15.65
C ALA A 614 -13.23 9.47 16.27
N SER A 615 -13.84 8.58 15.48
CA SER A 615 -14.98 7.76 15.86
C SER A 615 -14.59 6.51 16.66
N SER A 616 -14.93 6.49 17.96
CA SER A 616 -14.76 5.31 18.83
C SER A 616 -15.56 4.07 18.39
N ASN A 617 -16.57 4.28 17.54
CA ASN A 617 -17.46 3.30 16.93
C ASN A 617 -17.20 3.08 15.42
N PHE A 618 -16.04 3.49 14.89
CA PHE A 618 -15.67 3.31 13.48
C PHE A 618 -15.92 1.86 12.99
N PRO A 619 -16.41 1.64 11.75
CA PRO A 619 -16.75 0.32 11.24
C PRO A 619 -15.56 -0.65 11.24
N LYS A 620 -15.64 -1.72 12.04
CA LYS A 620 -14.57 -2.71 12.26
C LYS A 620 -14.95 -4.09 11.74
N LYS A 621 -13.96 -4.82 11.25
CA LYS A 621 -14.10 -6.21 10.79
C LYS A 621 -12.75 -6.92 10.88
N ASN A 622 -12.68 -8.05 11.58
CA ASN A 622 -11.44 -8.84 11.72
C ASN A 622 -10.24 -7.98 12.21
N ALA A 623 -10.49 -6.96 13.04
CA ALA A 623 -9.51 -5.93 13.37
C ALA A 623 -8.34 -6.46 14.21
N PHE A 624 -7.12 -5.97 13.97
CA PHE A 624 -5.99 -6.22 14.87
C PHE A 624 -6.04 -5.30 16.10
N GLN A 625 -6.57 -4.07 15.95
CA GLN A 625 -6.81 -3.12 17.04
C GLN A 625 -8.30 -2.76 17.06
N ASN A 626 -9.00 -3.15 18.14
CA ASN A 626 -10.46 -3.03 18.27
C ASN A 626 -10.89 -1.80 19.09
N THR A 627 -10.00 -1.34 19.97
CA THR A 627 -10.11 -0.13 20.79
C THR A 627 -9.51 1.07 20.07
N PHE A 628 -10.25 2.17 20.05
CA PHE A 628 -9.75 3.49 19.72
C PHE A 628 -8.78 3.95 20.83
N GLY A 629 -7.58 4.40 20.48
CA GLY A 629 -6.48 4.57 21.43
C GLY A 629 -6.38 5.95 22.06
N GLY A 630 -6.63 7.02 21.27
CA GLY A 630 -6.31 8.39 21.65
C GLY A 630 -7.42 9.41 21.41
N ILE A 631 -7.04 10.56 20.84
CA ILE A 631 -7.96 11.62 20.40
C ILE A 631 -8.33 11.41 18.92
N GLN A 632 -7.42 10.79 18.17
CA GLN A 632 -7.52 10.55 16.75
C GLN A 632 -6.55 9.41 16.40
N ASP A 633 -7.07 8.34 15.79
CA ASP A 633 -6.29 7.17 15.37
C ASP A 633 -6.25 7.12 13.83
N ALA A 634 -5.23 6.48 13.25
CA ALA A 634 -5.34 6.04 11.87
C ALA A 634 -6.31 4.85 11.76
N PHE A 635 -6.85 4.59 10.57
CA PHE A 635 -7.55 3.34 10.28
C PHE A 635 -7.03 2.71 8.99
N VAL A 636 -7.21 1.39 8.87
CA VAL A 636 -6.93 0.62 7.65
C VAL A 636 -8.13 -0.28 7.37
N THR A 637 -8.70 -0.20 6.17
CA THR A 637 -9.95 -0.88 5.77
C THR A 637 -9.81 -1.55 4.41
N LYS A 638 -10.34 -2.76 4.26
CA LYS A 638 -10.50 -3.48 2.99
C LYS A 638 -11.98 -3.69 2.69
N ILE A 639 -12.48 -3.09 1.60
CA ILE A 639 -13.84 -3.29 1.07
C ILE A 639 -13.77 -4.26 -0.11
N ASN A 640 -14.74 -5.18 -0.21
CA ASN A 640 -14.79 -6.13 -1.32
C ASN A 640 -15.01 -5.45 -2.68
N SER A 641 -14.72 -6.15 -3.78
CA SER A 641 -14.79 -5.60 -5.14
C SER A 641 -16.19 -5.21 -5.64
N LEU A 642 -17.23 -5.55 -4.86
CA LEU A 642 -18.64 -5.18 -5.05
C LEU A 642 -19.07 -3.95 -4.23
N GLY A 643 -18.25 -3.47 -3.29
CA GLY A 643 -18.55 -2.31 -2.43
C GLY A 643 -19.46 -2.57 -1.24
N ASN A 644 -19.93 -3.81 -1.04
CA ASN A 644 -21.05 -4.14 -0.16
C ASN A 644 -20.66 -4.92 1.12
N ALA A 645 -19.37 -5.20 1.34
CA ALA A 645 -18.90 -5.80 2.58
C ALA A 645 -17.48 -5.34 2.95
N LEU A 646 -17.26 -5.12 4.25
CA LEU A 646 -15.93 -5.12 4.85
C LEU A 646 -15.35 -6.54 4.81
N VAL A 647 -14.14 -6.68 4.28
CA VAL A 647 -13.32 -7.89 4.41
C VAL A 647 -12.46 -7.79 5.67
N PHE A 648 -11.89 -6.62 5.90
CA PHE A 648 -11.07 -6.25 7.04
C PHE A 648 -11.28 -4.75 7.35
N SER A 649 -11.21 -4.34 8.61
CA SER A 649 -11.20 -2.93 9.02
C SER A 649 -10.75 -2.80 10.48
N SER A 650 -9.71 -2.00 10.74
CA SER A 650 -9.04 -1.85 12.05
C SER A 650 -8.61 -0.41 12.30
N TYR A 651 -8.50 -0.02 13.58
CA TYR A 651 -7.68 1.13 13.95
C TYR A 651 -6.19 0.82 13.79
N LEU A 652 -5.36 1.87 13.85
CA LEU A 652 -3.91 1.84 13.96
C LEU A 652 -3.47 3.11 14.72
N GLY A 653 -3.28 3.01 16.04
CA GLY A 653 -2.99 4.17 16.88
C GLY A 653 -2.60 3.84 18.32
N GLY A 654 -1.97 4.81 18.99
CA GLY A 654 -1.69 4.86 20.42
C GLY A 654 -2.60 5.88 21.12
N SER A 655 -2.11 6.57 22.15
CA SER A 655 -2.92 7.49 22.97
C SER A 655 -2.83 8.98 22.59
N GLY A 656 -2.25 9.30 21.43
CA GLY A 656 -2.01 10.67 20.96
C GLY A 656 -2.93 11.10 19.82
N TYR A 657 -2.31 11.68 18.80
CA TYR A 657 -2.86 11.90 17.47
C TYR A 657 -2.07 11.05 16.48
N ASP A 658 -2.72 10.13 15.81
CA ASP A 658 -2.13 9.28 14.78
C ASP A 658 -2.93 9.45 13.49
N GLN A 659 -2.22 9.72 12.39
CA GLN A 659 -2.82 10.11 11.12
C GLN A 659 -2.36 9.18 10.01
N GLY A 660 -3.28 8.39 9.46
CA GLY A 660 -3.02 7.64 8.24
C GLY A 660 -2.95 8.59 7.05
N ARG A 661 -1.85 8.56 6.29
CA ARG A 661 -1.64 9.43 5.12
C ARG A 661 -1.63 8.69 3.80
N ALA A 662 -1.00 7.51 3.75
CA ALA A 662 -0.78 6.80 2.51
C ALA A 662 -0.74 5.27 2.66
N ILE A 663 -1.16 4.56 1.61
CA ILE A 663 -1.29 3.09 1.55
C ILE A 663 -0.81 2.58 0.19
N THR A 664 -0.14 1.43 0.18
CA THR A 664 0.19 0.70 -1.04
C THR A 664 0.29 -0.81 -0.80
N LEU A 665 0.03 -1.61 -1.82
CA LEU A 665 0.07 -3.07 -1.81
C LEU A 665 1.37 -3.62 -2.43
N GLY A 666 2.03 -4.56 -1.75
CA GLY A 666 3.16 -5.28 -2.34
C GLY A 666 2.79 -6.21 -3.49
N LEU A 667 3.77 -6.84 -4.16
CA LEU A 667 3.49 -7.96 -5.10
C LEU A 667 2.85 -9.17 -4.40
N LEU A 668 3.25 -9.40 -3.15
CA LEU A 668 2.60 -10.34 -2.23
C LEU A 668 1.50 -9.64 -1.41
N GLY A 669 0.92 -8.56 -1.96
CA GLY A 669 -0.17 -7.68 -1.50
C GLY A 669 -0.25 -7.29 -0.03
N ASN A 670 0.81 -7.53 0.74
CA ASN A 670 1.04 -7.03 2.10
C ASN A 670 0.72 -5.54 2.13
N ILE A 671 0.02 -5.10 3.16
CA ILE A 671 -0.49 -3.73 3.24
C ILE A 671 0.60 -2.87 3.86
N TYR A 672 1.17 -1.96 3.08
CA TYR A 672 2.13 -0.97 3.57
C TYR A 672 1.39 0.35 3.80
N VAL A 673 1.40 0.84 5.04
CA VAL A 673 0.76 2.11 5.43
C VAL A 673 1.74 3.04 6.13
N THR A 674 1.58 4.34 5.92
CA THR A 674 2.46 5.37 6.49
C THR A 674 1.69 6.65 6.86
N GLY A 675 2.30 7.48 7.69
CA GLY A 675 1.72 8.72 8.18
C GLY A 675 2.53 9.35 9.30
N ALA A 676 1.86 9.98 10.26
CA ALA A 676 2.48 10.63 11.42
C ALA A 676 1.81 10.23 12.75
N THR A 677 2.60 10.23 13.82
CA THR A 677 2.22 9.79 15.18
C THR A 677 2.77 10.74 16.24
N ALA A 678 1.90 11.33 17.04
CA ALA A 678 2.23 11.96 18.32
C ALA A 678 2.16 10.96 19.50
N SER A 679 1.75 9.71 19.24
CA SER A 679 1.74 8.64 20.24
C SER A 679 3.17 8.19 20.60
N THR A 680 3.43 7.94 21.89
CA THR A 680 4.66 7.28 22.38
C THR A 680 4.49 5.76 22.50
N ASN A 681 3.24 5.31 22.50
CA ASN A 681 2.77 3.93 22.57
C ASN A 681 2.16 3.43 21.24
N PHE A 682 2.49 4.05 20.11
CA PHE A 682 2.04 3.61 18.78
C PHE A 682 2.36 2.11 18.56
N PRO A 683 1.47 1.31 17.92
CA PRO A 683 1.67 -0.11 17.70
C PRO A 683 3.00 -0.39 16.98
N LYS A 684 3.91 -1.14 17.62
CA LYS A 684 5.29 -1.35 17.16
C LYS A 684 5.71 -2.82 17.16
N LYS A 685 6.40 -3.25 16.10
CA LYS A 685 6.82 -4.65 15.84
C LYS A 685 8.07 -4.61 14.94
N ASN A 686 9.12 -5.36 15.27
CA ASN A 686 10.35 -5.43 14.46
C ASN A 686 10.96 -4.05 14.09
N ALA A 687 10.79 -3.06 14.98
CA ALA A 687 10.96 -1.65 14.64
C ALA A 687 12.42 -1.23 14.41
N PHE A 688 12.67 -0.39 13.41
CA PHE A 688 13.94 0.31 13.21
C PHE A 688 14.18 1.39 14.30
N GLN A 689 13.13 2.12 14.70
CA GLN A 689 13.13 3.02 15.84
C GLN A 689 12.00 2.64 16.81
N SER A 690 12.36 2.46 18.08
CA SER A 690 11.50 1.86 19.11
C SER A 690 10.68 2.88 19.93
N SER A 691 10.90 4.17 19.69
CA SER A 691 10.33 5.30 20.42
C SER A 691 10.14 6.50 19.49
N ASN A 692 9.05 7.25 19.71
CA ASN A 692 8.85 8.59 19.18
C ASN A 692 9.99 9.49 19.67
N ALA A 693 10.63 10.23 18.76
CA ALA A 693 11.82 11.04 19.03
C ALA A 693 11.54 12.55 19.10
N GLY A 694 10.48 13.01 18.44
CA GLY A 694 10.11 14.41 18.32
C GLY A 694 8.79 14.78 19.01
N SER A 695 8.11 15.76 18.40
CA SER A 695 6.74 16.17 18.79
C SER A 695 5.65 15.41 18.04
N ALA A 696 5.98 14.97 16.82
CA ALA A 696 5.35 13.88 16.09
C ALA A 696 6.41 13.28 15.16
N ASP A 697 6.51 11.95 15.15
CA ASP A 697 7.38 11.20 14.24
C ASP A 697 6.55 10.69 13.05
N ALA A 698 7.20 10.37 11.92
CA ALA A 698 6.54 9.57 10.91
C ALA A 698 6.40 8.12 11.40
N PHE A 699 5.42 7.37 10.88
CA PHE A 699 5.36 5.91 11.08
C PHE A 699 5.29 5.17 9.74
N ILE A 700 5.70 3.90 9.77
CA ILE A 700 5.37 2.93 8.74
C ILE A 700 5.03 1.58 9.36
N THR A 701 3.92 1.00 8.91
CA THR A 701 3.45 -0.33 9.30
C THR A 701 3.30 -1.21 8.07
N LYS A 702 3.76 -2.46 8.16
CA LYS A 702 3.50 -3.52 7.19
C LYS A 702 2.64 -4.58 7.86
N ILE A 703 1.43 -4.73 7.34
CA ILE A 703 0.39 -5.65 7.82
C ILE A 703 0.36 -6.84 6.86
N SER A 704 0.23 -8.05 7.40
CA SER A 704 -0.11 -9.21 6.54
C SER A 704 -1.56 -9.07 6.01
N PRO A 705 -1.87 -9.58 4.81
CA PRO A 705 -3.00 -9.08 4.01
C PRO A 705 -4.42 -9.54 4.36
#